data_AF-A0A9P1BM78-F1
#
_entry.id   AF-A0A9P1BM78-F1
#
_cell.length_a   1.000
_cell.length_b   1.000
_cell.length_c   1.000
_cell.angle_alpha   90.00
_cell.angle_beta   90.00
_cell.angle_gamma   90.00
#
_symmetry.space_group_name_H-M   'P 1'
#
loop_
_entity.id
_entity.type
_entity.pdbx_description
1 polymer ?
#
loop_
_entity_poly.entity_id
_entity_poly.type
_entity_poly.pdbx_seq_one_letter_code
_entity_poly.pdbx_strand_id
1 'polypeptide(L)'
;MAPLFSVPLLQKSFAGNGFHGARRWYTPRSRRNWSLQHHRIRIPRPMVDRFDLSRVQPQKEWWRERRIAPATFFGFPDVTKAGLRGGSVYVEQMDAVTLAVLTDKCVQEDVWDPEIWMKFAWRAQQLCARTHEPDLCYIFRAFARADWFDQNLLTTYLGRLHRRLPMFQLPDVAVLLEAFANPRFRQGEYLHRSLTHMGLLLQHRDDASVEDLAKTCIALRDLYPQPEEISTEVKAGLQLLGEALLLRELSELTPSQAVHVLHCMTHWRLVNTEQQTSNAPADLSWTLARELKGKLRNAGKEKPEDLAVLAEAMFTGGIRHEELWEELVTNLEFEMHRLPASFAASAAYAASRFGHRGAKLYSNAGRRLGEEAPKMSPMDCAYAAGAFLRGPASVAEKVLRGAIGERILELGFGSFDPEALTLMLNSLSRAEPGVWGVETMASSLLQEIHSRLHELDADQLTSIVRSLGHLQPEVPEVLKQVLDHCQLKVEDAGGISPRSLARLCQGIAMQPSTTLPDASERLVSLIPQVRRALEAKPTAVSTAQIFWSYSRCSFDERDAVLKDADTRLTERAIDLTADLLLNLVEAMEAIGRTGWSPSEALVQKVSYLLDMKRYDLQPGRLWRATKAFESLGVAPKLIPPLETRDQPAAAQTKRKRTKGE
;
A
#
# COMPACT_ATOMS: atom_id res chain seq x y z
N MET A 1 82.12 30.49 -3.62
CA MET A 1 82.65 30.22 -2.27
C MET A 1 82.93 28.73 -2.16
N ALA A 2 84.17 28.40 -1.83
CA ALA A 2 84.66 27.09 -1.35
C ALA A 2 83.94 26.69 -0.02
N PRO A 3 84.34 25.67 0.76
CA PRO A 3 85.46 24.72 0.61
C PRO A 3 85.13 23.24 1.03
N LEU A 4 85.90 22.22 0.58
CA LEU A 4 87.09 21.52 1.17
C LEU A 4 86.84 20.38 2.20
N PHE A 5 87.36 19.20 1.84
CA PHE A 5 88.24 18.22 2.54
C PHE A 5 87.98 17.61 3.95
N SER A 6 88.33 16.30 4.01
CA SER A 6 89.10 15.54 5.06
C SER A 6 88.39 14.59 6.07
N VAL A 7 88.47 13.27 5.79
CA VAL A 7 89.10 12.10 6.52
C VAL A 7 89.32 12.26 8.06
N PRO A 8 89.02 11.27 8.96
CA PRO A 8 89.77 10.01 9.05
C PRO A 8 89.11 8.70 9.59
N LEU A 9 89.86 7.62 9.35
CA LEU A 9 89.83 6.29 9.96
C LEU A 9 89.98 6.31 11.49
N LEU A 10 89.33 5.38 12.19
CA LEU A 10 89.96 4.61 13.27
C LEU A 10 89.19 3.33 13.63
N GLN A 11 89.94 2.23 13.64
CA GLN A 11 89.61 0.89 14.15
C GLN A 11 89.09 0.91 15.59
N LYS A 12 88.15 0.02 15.90
CA LYS A 12 88.17 -0.76 17.14
C LYS A 12 87.63 -2.17 16.88
N SER A 13 88.47 -3.14 17.20
CA SER A 13 88.21 -4.57 17.29
C SER A 13 87.12 -4.90 18.31
N PHE A 14 86.23 -5.83 17.98
CA PHE A 14 85.69 -6.77 18.97
C PHE A 14 85.56 -8.15 18.34
N ALA A 15 86.20 -9.11 19.00
CA ALA A 15 86.08 -10.53 18.76
C ALA A 15 84.72 -11.04 19.26
N GLY A 16 84.27 -12.15 18.68
CA GLY A 16 83.50 -13.14 19.43
C GLY A 16 82.01 -13.26 19.09
N ASN A 17 81.64 -14.52 18.81
CA ASN A 17 80.34 -15.16 18.95
C ASN A 17 79.40 -15.12 17.75
N GLY A 18 79.28 -16.30 17.13
CA GLY A 18 78.40 -16.58 16.02
C GLY A 18 76.93 -16.54 16.40
N PHE A 19 76.13 -16.12 15.42
CA PHE A 19 74.71 -16.44 15.33
C PHE A 19 74.34 -16.51 13.85
N HIS A 20 73.85 -17.67 13.41
CA HIS A 20 73.23 -17.84 12.09
C HIS A 20 71.91 -17.06 12.05
N GLY A 21 71.96 -15.82 11.55
CA GLY A 21 70.80 -14.99 11.22
C GLY A 21 70.44 -15.08 9.74
N ALA A 22 69.32 -15.74 9.42
CA ALA A 22 68.81 -15.89 8.06
C ALA A 22 68.60 -14.53 7.35
N ARG A 23 69.19 -14.39 6.16
CA ARG A 23 68.98 -13.27 5.24
C ARG A 23 67.49 -13.16 4.87
N ARG A 24 66.80 -12.11 5.34
CA ARG A 24 65.51 -11.69 4.77
C ARG A 24 65.78 -11.00 3.43
N TRP A 25 65.37 -11.64 2.35
CA TRP A 25 65.43 -11.05 1.01
C TRP A 25 64.44 -9.88 0.92
N TYR A 26 64.96 -8.67 0.71
CA TYR A 26 64.16 -7.48 0.38
C TYR A 26 63.51 -7.69 -1.00
N THR A 27 62.18 -7.74 -1.05
CA THR A 27 61.43 -7.71 -2.31
C THR A 27 61.17 -6.24 -2.68
N PRO A 28 61.73 -5.73 -3.80
CA PRO A 28 61.57 -4.34 -4.21
C PRO A 28 60.10 -4.01 -4.53
N ARG A 29 59.73 -2.73 -4.33
CA ARG A 29 58.35 -2.22 -4.45
C ARG A 29 57.67 -2.58 -5.77
N SER A 30 58.41 -2.71 -6.87
CA SER A 30 57.90 -3.05 -8.21
C SER A 30 57.48 -4.52 -8.39
N ARG A 31 57.80 -5.42 -7.45
CA ARG A 31 57.48 -6.86 -7.51
C ARG A 31 56.55 -7.33 -6.38
N ARG A 32 55.91 -6.41 -5.64
CA ARG A 32 54.96 -6.77 -4.58
C ARG A 32 53.56 -6.88 -5.15
N ASN A 33 53.01 -8.10 -5.19
CA ASN A 33 51.61 -8.32 -5.52
C ASN A 33 50.71 -7.65 -4.46
N TRP A 34 49.58 -7.08 -4.89
CA TRP A 34 48.66 -6.28 -4.07
C TRP A 34 48.25 -6.96 -2.75
N SER A 35 48.13 -8.30 -2.75
CA SER A 35 47.82 -9.12 -1.56
C SER A 35 48.87 -9.08 -0.43
N LEU A 36 50.10 -8.63 -0.70
CA LEU A 36 51.15 -8.48 0.31
C LEU A 36 51.09 -7.13 1.04
N GLN A 37 50.25 -6.20 0.58
CA GLN A 37 50.19 -4.83 1.11
C GLN A 37 49.00 -4.57 2.06
N HIS A 38 47.92 -5.36 1.98
CA HIS A 38 46.70 -5.11 2.77
C HIS A 38 46.70 -5.83 4.13
N HIS A 39 46.84 -5.07 5.21
CA HIS A 39 46.87 -5.57 6.60
C HIS A 39 45.51 -6.16 7.07
N ARG A 40 44.40 -5.81 6.42
CA ARG A 40 43.04 -6.29 6.76
C ARG A 40 42.72 -7.73 6.34
N ILE A 41 43.52 -8.36 5.48
CA ILE A 41 43.34 -9.77 5.05
C ILE A 41 43.81 -10.76 6.16
N ARG A 42 44.41 -10.24 7.23
CA ARG A 42 44.97 -11.03 8.31
C ARG A 42 44.00 -11.06 9.50
N ILE A 43 43.06 -12.00 9.51
CA ILE A 43 42.24 -12.28 10.68
C ILE A 43 43.04 -13.18 11.65
N PRO A 44 43.18 -12.84 12.94
CA PRO A 44 43.76 -13.75 13.94
C PRO A 44 42.79 -14.92 14.23
N ARG A 45 43.32 -16.14 14.43
CA ARG A 45 42.49 -17.34 14.70
C ARG A 45 41.60 -17.16 15.94
N PRO A 46 40.37 -17.72 15.96
CA PRO A 46 39.72 -18.11 17.21
C PRO A 46 40.55 -19.24 17.84
N MET A 47 40.92 -19.08 19.11
CA MET A 47 41.70 -20.07 19.83
C MET A 47 40.88 -21.34 20.03
N VAL A 48 41.15 -22.38 19.25
CA VAL A 48 40.72 -23.74 19.56
C VAL A 48 41.94 -24.66 19.54
N ASP A 49 42.18 -25.20 20.73
CA ASP A 49 42.99 -26.34 21.16
C ASP A 49 44.50 -26.26 21.46
N ARG A 50 44.75 -26.70 22.71
CA ARG A 50 45.92 -27.08 23.52
C ARG A 50 47.23 -26.31 23.29
N PHE A 51 47.41 -25.32 24.16
CA PHE A 51 48.65 -24.61 24.45
C PHE A 51 49.73 -25.58 24.97
N ASP A 52 50.77 -25.81 24.18
CA ASP A 52 52.01 -26.46 24.64
C ASP A 52 53.06 -25.37 24.88
N LEU A 53 53.31 -25.08 26.16
CA LEU A 53 54.20 -24.00 26.62
C LEU A 53 55.69 -24.26 26.33
N SER A 54 56.05 -25.47 25.88
CA SER A 54 57.44 -25.89 25.72
C SER A 54 58.07 -25.57 24.35
N ARG A 55 57.28 -25.12 23.37
CA ARG A 55 57.78 -24.76 22.02
C ARG A 55 57.69 -23.27 21.76
N VAL A 56 58.83 -22.62 21.54
CA VAL A 56 58.90 -21.31 20.89
C VAL A 56 58.39 -21.50 19.46
N GLN A 57 57.15 -21.08 19.17
CA GLN A 57 56.59 -21.12 17.82
C GLN A 57 57.15 -19.93 17.01
N PRO A 58 58.12 -20.12 16.10
CA PRO A 58 58.87 -19.01 15.51
C PRO A 58 58.13 -18.33 14.35
N GLN A 59 56.92 -18.78 14.04
CA GLN A 59 56.15 -18.26 12.92
C GLN A 59 54.71 -18.03 13.37
N LYS A 60 54.37 -16.76 13.54
CA LYS A 60 53.04 -16.27 13.17
C LYS A 60 52.86 -16.57 11.68
N GLU A 61 52.57 -17.83 11.34
CA GLU A 61 52.07 -18.21 10.04
C GLU A 61 50.65 -17.62 9.94
N TRP A 62 50.60 -16.39 9.45
CA TRP A 62 49.39 -15.84 8.89
C TRP A 62 48.92 -16.84 7.84
N TRP A 63 47.80 -17.52 8.08
CA TRP A 63 47.16 -18.27 7.03
C TRP A 63 46.96 -17.28 5.88
N ARG A 64 47.66 -17.49 4.77
CA ARG A 64 47.13 -17.03 3.49
C ARG A 64 45.78 -17.73 3.40
N GLU A 65 44.71 -16.99 3.18
CA GLU A 65 43.49 -17.56 2.63
C GLU A 65 43.97 -18.54 1.56
N ARG A 66 43.67 -19.85 1.71
CA ARG A 66 44.10 -20.87 0.73
C ARG A 66 43.78 -20.30 -0.65
N ARG A 67 44.61 -20.59 -1.66
CA ARG A 67 44.27 -20.38 -3.08
C ARG A 67 43.06 -21.27 -3.46
N ILE A 68 41.95 -21.11 -2.77
CA ILE A 68 40.63 -21.38 -3.29
C ILE A 68 40.54 -20.32 -4.37
N ALA A 69 40.45 -20.74 -5.64
CA ALA A 69 40.11 -19.82 -6.71
C ALA A 69 39.02 -18.89 -6.17
N PRO A 70 39.12 -17.55 -6.33
CA PRO A 70 38.04 -16.67 -5.91
C PRO A 70 36.72 -17.32 -6.32
N ALA A 71 35.72 -17.33 -5.44
CA ALA A 71 34.37 -17.61 -5.93
C ALA A 71 34.12 -16.55 -7.00
N THR A 72 34.36 -16.94 -8.25
CA THR A 72 34.29 -16.03 -9.39
C THR A 72 32.86 -16.11 -9.86
N PHE A 73 32.19 -14.96 -9.88
CA PHE A 73 30.89 -14.85 -10.49
C PHE A 73 31.13 -14.41 -11.94
N PHE A 74 30.82 -15.26 -12.92
CA PHE A 74 31.16 -15.06 -14.34
C PHE A 74 32.65 -14.82 -14.64
N GLY A 75 33.57 -15.37 -13.82
CA GLY A 75 35.00 -15.12 -13.97
C GLY A 75 35.49 -13.81 -13.33
N PHE A 76 34.59 -13.01 -12.76
CA PHE A 76 34.91 -11.79 -12.03
C PHE A 76 35.02 -12.04 -10.52
N PRO A 77 35.88 -11.33 -9.77
CA PRO A 77 35.94 -11.42 -8.32
C PRO A 77 34.59 -11.08 -7.70
N ASP A 78 34.18 -11.83 -6.68
CA ASP A 78 32.97 -11.55 -5.91
C ASP A 78 32.92 -10.10 -5.42
N VAL A 79 31.81 -9.41 -5.69
CA VAL A 79 31.69 -7.95 -5.54
C VAL A 79 31.73 -7.54 -4.07
N THR A 80 31.20 -8.38 -3.18
CA THR A 80 31.31 -8.26 -1.73
C THR A 80 32.76 -8.26 -1.22
N LYS A 81 33.71 -8.76 -2.02
CA LYS A 81 35.14 -8.86 -1.69
C LYS A 81 36.02 -7.94 -2.54
N ALA A 82 35.43 -7.05 -3.36
CA ALA A 82 36.16 -6.21 -4.30
C ALA A 82 37.16 -5.25 -3.61
N GLY A 83 36.75 -4.63 -2.49
CA GLY A 83 37.63 -3.76 -1.69
C GLY A 83 38.81 -4.50 -1.04
N LEU A 84 38.72 -5.82 -0.88
CA LEU A 84 39.77 -6.66 -0.32
C LEU A 84 40.70 -7.26 -1.38
N ARG A 85 40.51 -7.01 -2.68
CA ARG A 85 41.25 -7.72 -3.75
C ARG A 85 41.76 -6.84 -4.91
N GLY A 86 41.66 -5.51 -4.82
CA GLY A 86 42.17 -4.60 -5.85
C GLY A 86 41.33 -4.61 -7.13
N GLY A 87 40.01 -4.73 -6.99
CA GLY A 87 39.05 -5.02 -8.07
C GLY A 87 38.86 -3.96 -9.16
N SER A 88 39.65 -2.88 -9.22
CA SER A 88 39.47 -1.80 -10.20
C SER A 88 39.73 -2.24 -11.65
N VAL A 89 40.66 -3.17 -11.87
CA VAL A 89 41.08 -3.60 -13.22
C VAL A 89 39.98 -4.38 -13.95
N TYR A 90 39.08 -5.03 -13.22
CA TYR A 90 38.08 -5.91 -13.82
C TYR A 90 36.88 -5.15 -14.37
N VAL A 91 36.56 -3.98 -13.81
CA VAL A 91 35.41 -3.17 -14.24
C VAL A 91 35.58 -2.64 -15.67
N GLU A 92 36.81 -2.31 -16.06
CA GLU A 92 37.14 -1.82 -17.40
C GLU A 92 36.92 -2.87 -18.51
N GLN A 93 36.89 -4.15 -18.15
CA GLN A 93 36.74 -5.27 -19.08
C GLN A 93 35.31 -5.82 -19.16
N MET A 94 34.40 -5.37 -18.30
CA MET A 94 33.03 -5.85 -18.28
C MET A 94 32.31 -5.48 -19.58
N ASP A 95 31.59 -6.42 -20.16
CA ASP A 95 30.58 -6.15 -21.19
C ASP A 95 29.27 -5.70 -20.54
N ALA A 96 28.28 -5.33 -21.36
CA ALA A 96 27.04 -4.77 -20.85
C ALA A 96 26.23 -5.79 -20.02
N VAL A 97 26.19 -7.05 -20.47
CA VAL A 97 25.50 -8.13 -19.77
C VAL A 97 26.12 -8.37 -18.39
N THR A 98 27.45 -8.51 -18.31
CA THR A 98 28.14 -8.69 -17.03
C THR A 98 27.90 -7.48 -16.12
N LEU A 99 27.97 -6.27 -16.67
CA LEU A 99 27.71 -5.06 -15.88
C LEU A 99 26.29 -5.07 -15.31
N ALA A 100 25.28 -5.37 -16.12
CA ALA A 100 23.88 -5.47 -15.69
C ALA A 100 23.71 -6.43 -14.51
N VAL A 101 24.20 -7.67 -14.67
CA VAL A 101 24.08 -8.71 -13.63
C VAL A 101 24.85 -8.34 -12.36
N LEU A 102 26.07 -7.79 -12.48
CA LEU A 102 26.85 -7.41 -11.32
C LEU A 102 26.26 -6.20 -10.58
N THR A 103 25.73 -5.21 -11.30
CA THR A 103 25.03 -4.08 -10.68
C THR A 103 23.77 -4.53 -9.95
N ASP A 104 22.98 -5.43 -10.54
CA ASP A 104 21.77 -5.98 -9.90
C ASP A 104 22.15 -6.82 -8.67
N LYS A 105 23.20 -7.63 -8.75
CA LYS A 105 23.74 -8.38 -7.61
C LYS A 105 24.18 -7.45 -6.47
N CYS A 106 24.81 -6.31 -6.76
CA CYS A 106 25.19 -5.33 -5.74
C CYS A 106 23.97 -4.76 -5.01
N VAL A 107 22.87 -4.51 -5.74
CA VAL A 107 21.60 -4.08 -5.14
C VAL A 107 21.03 -5.19 -4.24
N GLN A 108 21.02 -6.44 -4.72
CA GLN A 108 20.48 -7.58 -3.96
C GLN A 108 21.28 -7.89 -2.68
N GLU A 109 22.61 -7.71 -2.71
CA GLU A 109 23.51 -7.97 -1.58
C GLU A 109 23.79 -6.73 -0.72
N ASP A 110 23.08 -5.61 -0.97
CA ASP A 110 23.21 -4.34 -0.23
C ASP A 110 24.65 -3.79 -0.20
N VAL A 111 25.35 -3.85 -1.34
CA VAL A 111 26.75 -3.41 -1.48
C VAL A 111 26.82 -1.94 -1.89
N TRP A 112 27.22 -1.08 -0.94
CA TRP A 112 27.21 0.39 -1.09
C TRP A 112 28.59 1.06 -1.22
N ASP A 113 29.59 0.38 -1.79
CA ASP A 113 30.93 0.97 -1.96
C ASP A 113 30.94 2.04 -3.09
N PRO A 114 31.15 3.33 -2.77
CA PRO A 114 31.12 4.41 -3.76
C PRO A 114 32.17 4.25 -4.87
N GLU A 115 33.32 3.64 -4.58
CA GLU A 115 34.36 3.44 -5.59
C GLU A 115 33.94 2.41 -6.64
N ILE A 116 33.15 1.41 -6.25
CA ILE A 116 32.63 0.39 -7.16
C ILE A 116 31.56 1.02 -8.06
N TRP A 117 30.59 1.70 -7.46
CA TRP A 117 29.50 2.34 -8.20
C TRP A 117 29.97 3.45 -9.14
N MET A 118 30.99 4.22 -8.77
CA MET A 118 31.62 5.20 -9.66
C MET A 118 32.26 4.54 -10.88
N LYS A 119 32.94 3.40 -10.71
CA LYS A 119 33.54 2.64 -11.83
C LYS A 119 32.46 1.99 -12.69
N PHE A 120 31.39 1.47 -12.09
CA PHE A 120 30.24 0.97 -12.83
C PHE A 120 29.58 2.07 -13.66
N ALA A 121 29.37 3.26 -13.09
CA ALA A 121 28.79 4.40 -13.81
C ALA A 121 29.67 4.83 -14.99
N TRP A 122 30.98 4.94 -14.77
CA TRP A 122 31.93 5.24 -15.84
C TRP A 122 31.90 4.18 -16.95
N ARG A 123 31.90 2.88 -16.58
CA ARG A 123 31.86 1.79 -17.56
C ARG A 123 30.53 1.77 -18.32
N ALA A 124 29.42 1.98 -17.63
CA ALA A 124 28.08 2.10 -18.20
C ALA A 124 28.06 3.18 -19.29
N GLN A 125 28.60 4.38 -19.01
CA GLN A 125 28.69 5.47 -19.98
C GLN A 125 29.47 5.09 -21.25
N GLN A 126 30.58 4.35 -21.10
CA GLN A 126 31.37 3.89 -22.24
C GLN A 126 30.64 2.87 -23.12
N LEU A 127 29.90 1.96 -22.48
CA LEU A 127 29.20 0.89 -23.17
C LEU A 127 27.88 1.36 -23.80
N CYS A 128 27.25 2.40 -23.23
CA CYS A 128 25.89 2.86 -23.57
C CYS A 128 25.59 2.92 -25.08
N ALA A 129 26.54 3.43 -25.89
CA ALA A 129 26.36 3.55 -27.34
C ALA A 129 26.25 2.21 -28.08
N ARG A 130 26.80 1.13 -27.51
CA ARG A 130 26.87 -0.22 -28.09
C ARG A 130 25.94 -1.22 -27.40
N THR A 131 25.32 -0.83 -26.29
CA THR A 131 24.42 -1.70 -25.52
C THR A 131 23.06 -1.85 -26.21
N HIS A 132 22.49 -3.05 -26.09
CA HIS A 132 21.17 -3.43 -26.59
C HIS A 132 20.06 -3.17 -25.56
N GLU A 133 18.80 -3.25 -25.99
CA GLU A 133 17.61 -2.85 -25.21
C GLU A 133 17.54 -3.48 -23.81
N PRO A 134 17.65 -4.82 -23.65
CA PRO A 134 17.46 -5.43 -22.34
C PRO A 134 18.58 -4.99 -21.38
N ASP A 135 19.83 -5.05 -21.83
CA ASP A 135 20.98 -4.65 -21.02
C ASP A 135 20.91 -3.16 -20.64
N LEU A 136 20.43 -2.30 -21.54
CA LEU A 136 20.24 -0.87 -21.26
C LEU A 136 19.25 -0.66 -20.11
N CYS A 137 18.09 -1.33 -20.13
CA CYS A 137 17.07 -1.15 -19.10
C CYS A 137 17.48 -1.78 -17.76
N TYR A 138 18.13 -2.96 -17.77
CA TYR A 138 18.61 -3.58 -16.53
C TYR A 138 19.71 -2.77 -15.84
N ILE A 139 20.68 -2.24 -16.59
CA ILE A 139 21.71 -1.37 -16.03
C ILE A 139 21.06 -0.11 -15.45
N PHE A 140 20.15 0.53 -16.21
CA PHE A 140 19.48 1.75 -15.76
C PHE A 140 18.65 1.51 -14.49
N ARG A 141 17.88 0.40 -14.45
CA ARG A 141 17.12 -0.01 -13.27
C ARG A 141 18.02 -0.26 -12.07
N ALA A 142 19.17 -0.91 -12.24
CA ALA A 142 20.08 -1.19 -11.13
C ALA A 142 20.62 0.11 -10.50
N PHE A 143 21.00 1.11 -11.31
CA PHE A 143 21.38 2.44 -10.80
C PHE A 143 20.23 3.17 -10.12
N ALA A 144 19.00 3.07 -10.66
CA ALA A 144 17.82 3.65 -10.05
C ALA A 144 17.46 3.01 -8.70
N ARG A 145 17.54 1.68 -8.59
CA ARG A 145 17.31 0.95 -7.33
C ARG A 145 18.39 1.20 -6.28
N ALA A 146 19.65 1.33 -6.71
CA ALA A 146 20.75 1.74 -5.85
C ALA A 146 20.75 3.24 -5.55
N ASP A 147 19.78 4.02 -6.04
CA ASP A 147 19.75 5.50 -5.92
C ASP A 147 21.10 6.20 -6.23
N TRP A 148 21.91 5.60 -7.10
CA TRP A 148 23.25 6.11 -7.43
C TRP A 148 23.14 7.16 -8.53
N PHE A 149 22.93 8.40 -8.13
CA PHE A 149 22.66 9.50 -9.05
C PHE A 149 23.94 10.17 -9.56
N ASP A 150 24.17 10.08 -10.88
CA ASP A 150 25.14 10.86 -11.64
C ASP A 150 24.43 11.51 -12.83
N GLN A 151 24.47 12.85 -12.91
CA GLN A 151 23.81 13.62 -13.97
C GLN A 151 24.33 13.25 -15.37
N ASN A 152 25.63 12.95 -15.50
CA ASN A 152 26.22 12.59 -16.80
C ASN A 152 25.76 11.19 -17.24
N LEU A 153 25.69 10.26 -16.30
CA LEU A 153 25.16 8.92 -16.52
C LEU A 153 23.69 9.01 -16.95
N LEU A 154 22.87 9.74 -16.18
CA LEU A 154 21.43 9.88 -16.43
C LEU A 154 21.16 10.49 -17.80
N THR A 155 21.80 11.61 -18.15
CA THR A 155 21.58 12.28 -19.44
C THR A 155 22.00 11.43 -20.63
N THR A 156 23.12 10.72 -20.52
CA THR A 156 23.62 9.85 -21.59
C THR A 156 22.71 8.62 -21.75
N TYR A 157 22.31 7.98 -20.65
CA TYR A 157 21.43 6.82 -20.70
C TYR A 157 20.03 7.18 -21.20
N LEU A 158 19.41 8.25 -20.70
CA LEU A 158 18.08 8.66 -21.17
C LEU A 158 18.08 9.01 -22.66
N GLY A 159 19.11 9.70 -23.15
CA GLY A 159 19.26 9.98 -24.57
C GLY A 159 19.36 8.71 -25.42
N ARG A 160 20.03 7.66 -24.91
CA ARG A 160 20.12 6.36 -25.59
C ARG A 160 18.84 5.55 -25.50
N LEU A 161 18.22 5.47 -24.32
CA LEU A 161 16.95 4.80 -24.07
C LEU A 161 15.87 5.34 -24.99
N HIS A 162 15.75 6.67 -25.11
CA HIS A 162 14.78 7.28 -26.00
C HIS A 162 14.99 6.96 -27.48
N ARG A 163 16.24 7.01 -27.97
CA ARG A 163 16.55 6.65 -29.36
C ARG A 163 16.25 5.19 -29.68
N ARG A 164 16.35 4.30 -28.69
CA ARG A 164 16.15 2.86 -28.85
C ARG A 164 14.75 2.40 -28.45
N LEU A 165 13.94 3.26 -27.81
CA LEU A 165 12.60 2.94 -27.32
C LEU A 165 11.72 2.17 -28.32
N PRO A 166 11.67 2.49 -29.63
CA PRO A 166 10.88 1.73 -30.59
C PRO A 166 11.26 0.25 -30.74
N MET A 167 12.47 -0.14 -30.33
CA MET A 167 12.97 -1.51 -30.38
C MET A 167 12.66 -2.29 -29.10
N PHE A 168 12.21 -1.62 -28.04
CA PHE A 168 11.94 -2.24 -26.74
C PHE A 168 10.75 -3.17 -26.85
N GLN A 169 10.91 -4.36 -26.27
CA GLN A 169 9.82 -5.30 -26.05
C GLN A 169 9.08 -4.94 -24.76
N LEU A 170 7.89 -5.51 -24.55
CA LEU A 170 7.11 -5.24 -23.34
C LEU A 170 7.88 -5.51 -22.03
N PRO A 171 8.66 -6.60 -21.89
CA PRO A 171 9.47 -6.84 -20.69
C PRO A 171 10.51 -5.76 -20.45
N ASP A 172 11.14 -5.24 -21.52
CA ASP A 172 12.14 -4.18 -21.43
C ASP A 172 11.50 -2.88 -20.93
N VAL A 173 10.28 -2.59 -21.39
CA VAL A 173 9.49 -1.44 -20.94
C VAL A 173 9.11 -1.59 -19.47
N ALA A 174 8.70 -2.79 -19.02
CA ALA A 174 8.41 -3.04 -17.62
C ALA A 174 9.62 -2.74 -16.72
N VAL A 175 10.81 -3.24 -17.08
CA VAL A 175 12.07 -2.96 -16.36
C VAL A 175 12.41 -1.46 -16.35
N LEU A 176 12.14 -0.77 -17.45
CA LEU A 176 12.32 0.68 -17.53
C LEU A 176 11.34 1.45 -16.63
N LEU A 177 10.07 1.02 -16.56
CA LEU A 177 9.06 1.61 -15.67
C LEU A 177 9.42 1.39 -14.20
N GLU A 178 9.96 0.21 -13.83
CA GLU A 178 10.52 -0.03 -12.49
C GLU A 178 11.63 0.97 -12.14
N ALA A 179 12.47 1.35 -13.10
CA ALA A 179 13.52 2.35 -12.86
C ALA A 179 12.92 3.74 -12.60
N PHE A 180 11.84 4.10 -13.31
CA PHE A 180 11.12 5.36 -13.10
C PHE A 180 10.33 5.42 -11.79
N ALA A 181 10.20 4.31 -11.04
CA ALA A 181 9.68 4.34 -9.68
C ALA A 181 10.53 5.28 -8.79
N ASN A 182 11.86 5.36 -9.00
CA ASN A 182 12.70 6.31 -8.29
C ASN A 182 12.50 7.76 -8.82
N PRO A 183 12.02 8.71 -8.01
CA PRO A 183 11.78 10.10 -8.43
C PRO A 183 13.01 10.82 -9.00
N ARG A 184 14.23 10.48 -8.56
CA ARG A 184 15.48 11.11 -9.04
C ARG A 184 15.84 10.68 -10.47
N PHE A 185 15.39 9.51 -10.90
CA PHE A 185 15.60 8.97 -12.24
C PHE A 185 14.37 9.20 -13.15
N ARG A 186 13.27 9.68 -12.58
CA ARG A 186 12.00 9.94 -13.26
C ARG A 186 12.05 11.29 -13.98
N GLN A 187 12.09 11.26 -15.31
CA GLN A 187 11.84 12.43 -16.15
C GLN A 187 10.46 12.29 -16.80
N GLY A 188 9.56 13.25 -16.54
CA GLY A 188 8.14 13.16 -16.96
C GLY A 188 7.96 12.90 -18.45
N GLU A 189 8.72 13.59 -19.32
CA GLU A 189 8.66 13.40 -20.76
C GLU A 189 9.05 11.98 -21.20
N TYR A 190 10.07 11.39 -20.56
CA TYR A 190 10.53 10.04 -20.89
C TYR A 190 9.57 8.99 -20.37
N LEU A 191 9.02 9.18 -19.16
CA LEU A 191 7.97 8.32 -18.62
C LEU A 191 6.73 8.31 -19.52
N HIS A 192 6.26 9.49 -19.94
CA HIS A 192 5.14 9.63 -20.88
C HIS A 192 5.39 8.86 -22.19
N ARG A 193 6.58 9.02 -22.79
CA ARG A 193 6.96 8.29 -24.01
C ARG A 193 7.01 6.78 -23.80
N SER A 194 7.52 6.31 -22.66
CA SER A 194 7.54 4.88 -22.31
C SER A 194 6.14 4.31 -22.10
N LEU A 195 5.23 5.05 -21.45
CA LEU A 195 3.83 4.65 -21.29
C LEU A 195 3.11 4.62 -22.65
N THR A 196 3.37 5.59 -23.53
CA THR A 196 2.83 5.61 -24.89
C THR A 196 3.31 4.40 -25.69
N HIS A 197 4.61 4.08 -25.63
CA HIS A 197 5.17 2.90 -26.31
C HIS A 197 4.59 1.60 -25.75
N MET A 198 4.42 1.50 -24.43
CA MET A 198 3.73 0.37 -23.80
C MET A 198 2.31 0.20 -24.35
N GLY A 199 1.54 1.28 -24.45
CA GLY A 199 0.20 1.27 -25.04
C GLY A 199 0.19 0.76 -26.48
N LEU A 200 1.14 1.22 -27.31
CA LEU A 200 1.29 0.75 -28.70
C LEU A 200 1.63 -0.74 -28.78
N LEU A 201 2.52 -1.22 -27.90
CA LEU A 201 2.85 -2.65 -27.85
C LEU A 201 1.62 -3.49 -27.49
N LEU A 202 0.85 -3.08 -26.49
CA LEU A 202 -0.36 -3.80 -26.05
C LEU A 202 -1.49 -3.79 -27.10
N GLN A 203 -1.57 -2.75 -27.92
CA GLN A 203 -2.61 -2.63 -28.96
C GLN A 203 -2.28 -3.38 -30.26
N HIS A 204 -0.99 -3.53 -30.58
CA HIS A 204 -0.55 -4.05 -31.88
C HIS A 204 0.14 -5.41 -31.79
N ARG A 205 0.37 -5.94 -30.59
CA ARG A 205 1.05 -7.21 -30.39
C ARG A 205 0.34 -8.11 -29.39
N ASP A 206 0.15 -9.36 -29.81
CA ASP A 206 -0.47 -10.41 -29.02
C ASP A 206 0.53 -11.51 -28.62
N ASP A 207 1.84 -11.25 -28.65
CA ASP A 207 2.87 -12.25 -28.35
C ASP A 207 3.43 -12.14 -26.92
N ALA A 208 2.95 -11.19 -26.11
CA ALA A 208 3.35 -11.04 -24.72
C ALA A 208 2.85 -12.22 -23.87
N SER A 209 3.76 -12.81 -23.10
CA SER A 209 3.44 -13.87 -22.14
C SER A 209 2.63 -13.31 -20.96
N VAL A 210 1.90 -14.18 -20.27
CA VAL A 210 1.14 -13.81 -19.06
C VAL A 210 2.05 -13.25 -17.97
N GLU A 211 3.26 -13.80 -17.85
CA GLU A 211 4.28 -13.34 -16.92
C GLU A 211 4.76 -11.91 -17.23
N ASP A 212 4.97 -11.60 -18.51
CA ASP A 212 5.43 -10.27 -18.93
C ASP A 212 4.36 -9.20 -18.73
N LEU A 213 3.09 -9.54 -19.01
CA LEU A 213 1.94 -8.68 -18.72
C LEU A 213 1.83 -8.41 -17.21
N ALA A 214 1.97 -9.45 -16.38
CA ALA A 214 1.93 -9.30 -14.93
C ALA A 214 3.10 -8.46 -14.39
N LYS A 215 4.33 -8.67 -14.87
CA LYS A 215 5.48 -7.83 -14.52
C LYS A 215 5.25 -6.36 -14.87
N THR A 216 4.65 -6.11 -16.03
CA THR A 216 4.30 -4.74 -16.46
C THR A 216 3.30 -4.09 -15.51
N CYS A 217 2.25 -4.81 -15.10
CA CYS A 217 1.32 -4.33 -14.07
C CYS A 217 2.05 -4.00 -12.76
N ILE A 218 2.96 -4.86 -12.31
CA ILE A 218 3.70 -4.65 -11.06
C ILE A 218 4.60 -3.41 -11.16
N ALA A 219 5.28 -3.21 -12.28
CA ALA A 219 6.08 -2.02 -12.52
C ALA A 219 5.26 -0.72 -12.45
N LEU A 220 4.04 -0.72 -13.01
CA LEU A 220 3.13 0.42 -12.96
C LEU A 220 2.60 0.70 -11.56
N ARG A 221 2.48 -0.30 -10.68
CA ARG A 221 2.11 -0.10 -9.27
C ARG A 221 3.10 0.83 -8.57
N ASP A 222 4.40 0.58 -8.76
CA ASP A 222 5.47 1.28 -8.05
C ASP A 222 5.66 2.73 -8.52
N LEU A 223 4.95 3.13 -9.58
CA LEU A 223 4.88 4.52 -10.02
C LEU A 223 3.94 5.37 -9.15
N TYR A 224 3.02 4.79 -8.38
CA TYR A 224 2.07 5.56 -7.58
C TYR A 224 2.74 6.27 -6.39
N PRO A 225 2.39 7.54 -6.07
CA PRO A 225 1.46 8.44 -6.77
C PRO A 225 2.13 9.23 -7.91
N GLN A 226 1.32 9.69 -8.87
CA GLN A 226 1.75 10.54 -10.00
C GLN A 226 0.85 11.78 -10.14
N PRO A 227 1.33 12.84 -10.83
CA PRO A 227 0.47 13.94 -11.30
C PRO A 227 -0.72 13.42 -12.11
N GLU A 228 -1.79 14.21 -12.21
CA GLU A 228 -3.04 13.80 -12.86
C GLU A 228 -2.84 13.38 -14.32
N GLU A 229 -2.05 14.14 -15.08
CA GLU A 229 -1.74 13.86 -16.50
C GLU A 229 -1.16 12.44 -16.67
N ILE A 230 -0.08 12.12 -15.97
CA ILE A 230 0.57 10.81 -16.02
C ILE A 230 -0.34 9.72 -15.44
N SER A 231 -1.14 10.05 -14.41
CA SER A 231 -2.08 9.10 -13.83
C SER A 231 -3.15 8.65 -14.82
N THR A 232 -3.60 9.52 -15.74
CA THR A 232 -4.56 9.12 -16.77
C THR A 232 -3.98 8.10 -17.75
N GLU A 233 -2.71 8.27 -18.12
CA GLU A 233 -2.00 7.36 -19.02
C GLU A 233 -1.70 6.02 -18.39
N VAL A 234 -1.25 6.01 -17.12
CA VAL A 234 -1.04 4.76 -16.38
C VAL A 234 -2.35 4.00 -16.26
N LYS A 235 -3.46 4.68 -15.95
CA LYS A 235 -4.80 4.07 -15.89
C LYS A 235 -5.23 3.51 -17.24
N ALA A 236 -5.01 4.23 -18.35
CA ALA A 236 -5.31 3.73 -19.69
C ALA A 236 -4.46 2.50 -20.05
N GLY A 237 -3.16 2.51 -19.71
CA GLY A 237 -2.27 1.37 -19.89
C GLY A 237 -2.70 0.15 -19.08
N LEU A 238 -3.11 0.35 -17.82
CA LEU A 238 -3.62 -0.72 -16.96
C LEU A 238 -4.97 -1.28 -17.44
N GLN A 239 -5.82 -0.46 -18.09
CA GLN A 239 -7.04 -0.96 -18.74
C GLN A 239 -6.68 -1.92 -19.89
N LEU A 240 -5.75 -1.53 -20.76
CA LEU A 240 -5.27 -2.38 -21.86
C LEU A 240 -4.60 -3.67 -21.34
N LEU A 241 -3.80 -3.58 -20.27
CA LEU A 241 -3.23 -4.75 -19.60
C LEU A 241 -4.31 -5.66 -19.01
N GLY A 242 -5.35 -5.07 -18.44
CA GLY A 242 -6.52 -5.78 -17.93
C GLY A 242 -7.21 -6.61 -19.02
N GLU A 243 -7.44 -5.99 -20.18
CA GLU A 243 -8.01 -6.63 -21.37
C GLU A 243 -7.10 -7.74 -21.90
N ALA A 244 -5.80 -7.46 -22.05
CA ALA A 244 -4.84 -8.44 -22.54
C ALA A 244 -4.71 -9.67 -21.62
N LEU A 245 -4.70 -9.47 -20.30
CA LEU A 245 -4.63 -10.56 -19.32
C LEU A 245 -5.90 -11.43 -19.33
N LEU A 246 -7.08 -10.84 -19.54
CA LEU A 246 -8.34 -11.58 -19.66
C LEU A 246 -8.39 -12.50 -20.88
N LEU A 247 -7.56 -12.24 -21.90
CA LEU A 247 -7.44 -13.08 -23.11
C LEU A 247 -6.44 -14.23 -22.95
N ARG A 248 -5.88 -14.45 -21.74
CA ARG A 248 -4.84 -15.44 -21.48
C ARG A 248 -5.22 -16.45 -20.39
N GLU A 249 -4.45 -17.53 -20.32
CA GLU A 249 -4.56 -18.53 -19.26
C GLU A 249 -3.94 -18.01 -17.95
N LEU A 250 -4.77 -17.41 -17.10
CA LEU A 250 -4.35 -16.87 -15.80
C LEU A 250 -3.84 -17.93 -14.82
N SER A 251 -4.05 -19.22 -15.10
CA SER A 251 -3.52 -20.36 -14.34
C SER A 251 -1.98 -20.43 -14.39
N GLU A 252 -1.34 -19.82 -15.39
CA GLU A 252 0.11 -19.72 -15.51
C GLU A 252 0.73 -18.75 -14.49
N LEU A 253 -0.07 -17.85 -13.91
CA LEU A 253 0.41 -16.93 -12.89
C LEU A 253 0.71 -17.66 -11.59
N THR A 254 1.87 -17.37 -11.02
CA THR A 254 2.11 -17.71 -9.62
C THR A 254 1.13 -16.94 -8.72
N PRO A 255 0.72 -17.49 -7.56
CA PRO A 255 -0.16 -16.77 -6.63
C PRO A 255 0.37 -15.39 -6.25
N SER A 256 1.69 -15.26 -6.07
CA SER A 256 2.37 -14.00 -5.77
C SER A 256 2.15 -12.94 -6.86
N GLN A 257 2.31 -13.33 -8.14
CA GLN A 257 2.05 -12.44 -9.27
C GLN A 257 0.57 -12.05 -9.36
N ALA A 258 -0.34 -13.01 -9.21
CA ALA A 258 -1.78 -12.74 -9.24
C ALA A 258 -2.21 -11.75 -8.13
N VAL A 259 -1.68 -11.92 -6.91
CA VAL A 259 -1.88 -10.98 -5.79
C VAL A 259 -1.38 -9.58 -6.14
N HIS A 260 -0.17 -9.45 -6.70
CA HIS A 260 0.37 -8.13 -7.01
C HIS A 260 -0.30 -7.46 -8.21
N VAL A 261 -0.78 -8.21 -9.21
CA VAL A 261 -1.61 -7.67 -10.30
C VAL A 261 -2.93 -7.15 -9.73
N LEU A 262 -3.60 -7.94 -8.88
CA LEU A 262 -4.82 -7.52 -8.19
C LEU A 262 -4.60 -6.26 -7.35
N HIS A 263 -3.50 -6.22 -6.60
CA HIS A 263 -3.11 -5.07 -5.82
C HIS A 263 -2.86 -3.84 -6.70
N CYS A 264 -2.17 -3.99 -7.84
CA CYS A 264 -1.96 -2.88 -8.77
C CYS A 264 -3.28 -2.26 -9.26
N MET A 265 -4.23 -3.09 -9.71
CA MET A 265 -5.53 -2.62 -10.21
C MET A 265 -6.31 -1.86 -9.13
N THR A 266 -6.27 -2.35 -7.90
CA THR A 266 -7.00 -1.75 -6.78
C THR A 266 -6.30 -0.51 -6.23
N HIS A 267 -4.97 -0.50 -6.17
CA HIS A 267 -4.15 0.63 -5.72
C HIS A 267 -4.30 1.85 -6.63
N TRP A 268 -4.34 1.64 -7.95
CA TRP A 268 -4.64 2.69 -8.94
C TRP A 268 -6.12 3.09 -9.01
N ARG A 269 -6.95 2.51 -8.13
CA ARG A 269 -8.39 2.73 -8.08
C ARG A 269 -9.04 2.46 -9.45
N LEU A 270 -8.68 1.34 -10.09
CA LEU A 270 -9.33 0.84 -11.31
C LEU A 270 -10.40 -0.20 -11.03
N VAL A 271 -10.62 -0.53 -9.75
CA VAL A 271 -11.68 -1.42 -9.29
C VAL A 271 -12.59 -0.62 -8.38
N ASN A 272 -13.91 -0.78 -8.56
CA ASN A 272 -14.92 -0.14 -7.71
C ASN A 272 -14.87 1.40 -7.74
N THR A 273 -14.45 1.99 -8.85
CA THR A 273 -14.56 3.43 -9.08
C THR A 273 -15.79 3.77 -9.91
N GLU A 274 -16.49 4.82 -9.48
CA GLU A 274 -17.71 5.33 -10.12
C GLU A 274 -17.45 5.92 -11.52
N GLN A 275 -16.18 6.11 -11.90
CA GLN A 275 -15.75 6.74 -13.16
C GLN A 275 -15.22 5.72 -14.20
N GLN A 276 -15.58 4.44 -14.12
CA GLN A 276 -15.02 3.43 -15.04
C GLN A 276 -15.62 3.50 -16.45
N THR A 277 -14.74 3.63 -17.45
CA THR A 277 -15.07 3.54 -18.88
C THR A 277 -15.08 2.09 -19.40
N SER A 278 -14.27 1.21 -18.81
CA SER A 278 -14.15 -0.22 -19.13
C SER A 278 -14.26 -1.06 -17.86
N ASN A 279 -14.96 -2.20 -17.95
CA ASN A 279 -15.11 -3.16 -16.85
C ASN A 279 -13.91 -4.12 -16.75
N ALA A 280 -12.98 -4.12 -17.71
CA ALA A 280 -11.91 -5.11 -17.79
C ALA A 280 -11.05 -5.22 -16.51
N PRO A 281 -10.61 -4.14 -15.85
CA PRO A 281 -9.86 -4.26 -14.59
C PRO A 281 -10.68 -4.91 -13.46
N ALA A 282 -11.98 -4.64 -13.40
CA ALA A 282 -12.87 -5.23 -12.41
C ALA A 282 -13.10 -6.73 -12.70
N ASP A 283 -13.35 -7.08 -13.96
CA ASP A 283 -13.53 -8.47 -14.40
C ASP A 283 -12.25 -9.30 -14.20
N LEU A 284 -11.08 -8.74 -14.53
CA LEU A 284 -9.78 -9.36 -14.24
C LEU A 284 -9.61 -9.57 -12.74
N SER A 285 -9.93 -8.56 -11.92
CA SER A 285 -9.77 -8.64 -10.47
C SER A 285 -10.63 -9.75 -9.85
N TRP A 286 -11.87 -9.91 -10.33
CA TRP A 286 -12.75 -11.02 -9.92
C TRP A 286 -12.26 -12.38 -10.41
N THR A 287 -11.70 -12.44 -11.63
CA THR A 287 -11.16 -13.68 -12.19
C THR A 287 -9.91 -14.12 -11.44
N LEU A 288 -8.99 -13.19 -11.13
CA LEU A 288 -7.82 -13.46 -10.29
C LEU A 288 -8.20 -13.89 -8.87
N ALA A 289 -9.23 -13.27 -8.28
CA ALA A 289 -9.74 -13.70 -6.97
C ALA A 289 -10.24 -15.16 -7.01
N ARG A 290 -10.95 -15.56 -8.06
CA ARG A 290 -11.37 -16.95 -8.25
C ARG A 290 -10.18 -17.90 -8.44
N GLU A 291 -9.19 -17.49 -9.23
CA GLU A 291 -7.98 -18.28 -9.48
C GLU A 291 -7.09 -18.48 -8.24
N LEU A 292 -7.12 -17.53 -7.30
CA LEU A 292 -6.36 -17.62 -6.05
C LEU A 292 -6.99 -18.58 -5.03
N LYS A 293 -8.29 -18.88 -5.17
CA LYS A 293 -9.01 -19.80 -4.27
C LYS A 293 -8.36 -21.19 -4.29
N GLY A 294 -8.06 -21.71 -3.11
CA GLY A 294 -7.41 -23.00 -2.89
C GLY A 294 -5.89 -22.99 -3.07
N LYS A 295 -5.28 -21.87 -3.50
CA LYS A 295 -3.83 -21.74 -3.72
C LYS A 295 -3.11 -20.97 -2.60
N LEU A 296 -3.85 -20.31 -1.70
CA LEU A 296 -3.25 -19.40 -0.70
C LEU A 296 -2.45 -20.14 0.38
N ARG A 297 -2.82 -21.38 0.71
CA ARG A 297 -2.16 -22.12 1.80
C ARG A 297 -0.66 -22.37 1.57
N ASN A 298 -0.27 -22.67 0.33
CA ASN A 298 1.14 -22.89 0.00
C ASN A 298 1.86 -21.55 -0.21
N ALA A 299 1.21 -20.62 -0.92
CA ALA A 299 1.76 -19.29 -1.15
C ALA A 299 2.06 -18.54 0.15
N GLY A 300 1.13 -18.56 1.12
CA GLY A 300 1.29 -17.91 2.42
C GLY A 300 2.42 -18.47 3.28
N LYS A 301 2.81 -19.73 3.07
CA LYS A 301 3.98 -20.30 3.76
C LYS A 301 5.29 -19.80 3.19
N GLU A 302 5.36 -19.65 1.88
CA GLU A 302 6.56 -19.17 1.17
C GLU A 302 6.76 -17.66 1.36
N LYS A 303 5.69 -16.88 1.16
CA LYS A 303 5.68 -15.42 1.25
C LYS A 303 4.42 -14.95 1.99
N PRO A 304 4.42 -14.90 3.32
CA PRO A 304 3.26 -14.49 4.09
C PRO A 304 2.83 -13.05 3.79
N GLU A 305 3.75 -12.18 3.35
CA GLU A 305 3.48 -10.78 2.98
C GLU A 305 2.43 -10.68 1.87
N ASP A 306 2.39 -11.63 0.94
CA ASP A 306 1.40 -11.65 -0.15
C ASP A 306 -0.03 -11.82 0.40
N LEU A 307 -0.21 -12.48 1.55
CA LEU A 307 -1.53 -12.56 2.20
C LEU A 307 -1.99 -11.17 2.68
N ALA A 308 -1.08 -10.38 3.26
CA ALA A 308 -1.41 -9.03 3.70
C ALA A 308 -1.74 -8.11 2.50
N VAL A 309 -0.93 -8.18 1.44
CA VAL A 309 -1.17 -7.46 0.19
C VAL A 309 -2.51 -7.85 -0.45
N LEU A 310 -2.85 -9.15 -0.44
CA LEU A 310 -4.14 -9.62 -0.93
C LEU A 310 -5.30 -9.09 -0.09
N ALA A 311 -5.17 -9.08 1.24
CA ALA A 311 -6.21 -8.56 2.12
C ALA A 311 -6.48 -7.07 1.83
N GLU A 312 -5.41 -6.29 1.69
CA GLU A 312 -5.48 -4.88 1.33
C GLU A 312 -6.10 -4.67 -0.06
N ALA A 313 -5.65 -5.43 -1.07
CA ALA A 313 -6.18 -5.35 -2.43
C ALA A 313 -7.68 -5.65 -2.48
N MET A 314 -8.12 -6.74 -1.85
CA MET A 314 -9.54 -7.09 -1.77
C MET A 314 -10.33 -5.96 -1.11
N PHE A 315 -9.81 -5.37 -0.04
CA PHE A 315 -10.52 -4.35 0.73
C PHE A 315 -10.64 -3.05 -0.06
N THR A 316 -9.53 -2.56 -0.59
CA THR A 316 -9.45 -1.33 -1.37
C THR A 316 -10.29 -1.45 -2.64
N GLY A 317 -10.21 -2.62 -3.31
CA GLY A 317 -11.03 -2.95 -4.48
C GLY A 317 -12.49 -3.26 -4.19
N GLY A 318 -12.89 -3.45 -2.93
CA GLY A 318 -14.25 -3.88 -2.58
C GLY A 318 -14.63 -5.26 -3.13
N ILE A 319 -13.65 -6.16 -3.29
CA ILE A 319 -13.84 -7.49 -3.87
C ILE A 319 -14.37 -8.43 -2.80
N ARG A 320 -15.67 -8.74 -2.86
CA ARG A 320 -16.37 -9.57 -1.87
C ARG A 320 -16.44 -11.03 -2.30
N HIS A 321 -15.29 -11.70 -2.37
CA HIS A 321 -15.24 -13.14 -2.62
C HIS A 321 -15.18 -13.89 -1.27
N GLU A 322 -16.33 -14.32 -0.74
CA GLU A 322 -16.45 -14.86 0.63
C GLU A 322 -15.52 -16.05 0.89
N GLU A 323 -15.50 -17.06 0.02
CA GLU A 323 -14.69 -18.26 0.24
C GLU A 323 -13.18 -17.98 0.22
N LEU A 324 -12.71 -17.13 -0.71
CA LEU A 324 -11.32 -16.68 -0.75
C LEU A 324 -10.98 -15.88 0.50
N TRP A 325 -11.90 -15.02 0.95
CA TRP A 325 -11.72 -14.20 2.14
C TRP A 325 -11.61 -15.06 3.41
N GLU A 326 -12.44 -16.10 3.54
CA GLU A 326 -12.35 -17.06 4.64
C GLU A 326 -11.03 -17.84 4.63
N GLU A 327 -10.60 -18.31 3.46
CA GLU A 327 -9.29 -18.97 3.29
C GLU A 327 -8.15 -18.01 3.65
N LEU A 328 -8.20 -16.77 3.16
CA LEU A 328 -7.21 -15.74 3.41
C LEU A 328 -7.08 -15.44 4.90
N VAL A 329 -8.20 -15.17 5.58
CA VAL A 329 -8.22 -14.90 7.01
C VAL A 329 -7.69 -16.10 7.80
N THR A 330 -8.08 -17.32 7.44
CA THR A 330 -7.58 -18.54 8.08
C THR A 330 -6.06 -18.64 7.96
N ASN A 331 -5.48 -18.39 6.78
CA ASN A 331 -4.04 -18.40 6.59
C ASN A 331 -3.34 -17.25 7.36
N LEU A 332 -3.92 -16.04 7.34
CA LEU A 332 -3.42 -14.91 8.13
C LEU A 332 -3.40 -15.22 9.62
N GLU A 333 -4.41 -15.90 10.16
CA GLU A 333 -4.39 -16.33 11.57
C GLU A 333 -3.17 -17.18 11.93
N PHE A 334 -2.70 -18.03 11.01
CA PHE A 334 -1.53 -18.89 11.24
C PHE A 334 -0.22 -18.15 11.00
N GLU A 335 -0.13 -17.36 9.92
CA GLU A 335 1.13 -16.75 9.47
C GLU A 335 1.40 -15.35 10.04
N MET A 336 0.44 -14.75 10.78
CA MET A 336 0.57 -13.38 11.35
C MET A 336 1.87 -13.12 12.11
N HIS A 337 2.38 -14.13 12.82
CA HIS A 337 3.60 -14.03 13.63
C HIS A 337 4.88 -13.82 12.79
N ARG A 338 4.86 -14.14 11.49
CA ARG A 338 5.98 -13.96 10.56
C ARG A 338 5.95 -12.63 9.84
N LEU A 339 4.79 -11.95 9.83
CA LEU A 339 4.62 -10.70 9.09
C LEU A 339 5.42 -9.55 9.74
N PRO A 340 6.04 -8.66 8.95
CA PRO A 340 6.48 -7.36 9.44
C PRO A 340 5.30 -6.55 10.01
N ALA A 341 5.58 -5.61 10.91
CA ALA A 341 4.54 -4.83 11.60
C ALA A 341 3.61 -4.09 10.62
N SER A 342 4.15 -3.52 9.55
CA SER A 342 3.38 -2.82 8.52
C SER A 342 2.36 -3.72 7.83
N PHE A 343 2.78 -4.90 7.39
CA PHE A 343 1.89 -5.89 6.77
C PHE A 343 0.87 -6.46 7.76
N ALA A 344 1.27 -6.71 9.01
CA ALA A 344 0.35 -7.17 10.05
C ALA A 344 -0.74 -6.13 10.36
N ALA A 345 -0.38 -4.85 10.43
CA ALA A 345 -1.30 -3.75 10.67
C ALA A 345 -2.27 -3.57 9.50
N SER A 346 -1.76 -3.54 8.25
CA SER A 346 -2.59 -3.43 7.04
C SER A 346 -3.55 -4.62 6.91
N ALA A 347 -3.07 -5.86 7.11
CA ALA A 347 -3.91 -7.06 7.03
C ALA A 347 -5.03 -7.06 8.08
N ALA A 348 -4.71 -6.72 9.33
CA ALA A 348 -5.70 -6.63 10.39
C ALA A 348 -6.71 -5.51 10.13
N TYR A 349 -6.26 -4.37 9.58
CA TYR A 349 -7.13 -3.27 9.19
C TYR A 349 -8.09 -3.69 8.08
N ALA A 350 -7.57 -4.28 7.00
CA ALA A 350 -8.36 -4.81 5.90
C ALA A 350 -9.40 -5.82 6.41
N ALA A 351 -9.02 -6.69 7.34
CA ALA A 351 -9.96 -7.65 7.92
C ALA A 351 -11.10 -7.00 8.72
N SER A 352 -10.79 -5.98 9.51
CA SER A 352 -11.81 -5.21 10.24
C SER A 352 -12.78 -4.50 9.30
N ARG A 353 -12.28 -4.01 8.16
CA ARG A 353 -13.07 -3.32 7.15
C ARG A 353 -14.03 -4.23 6.41
N PHE A 354 -13.62 -5.47 6.16
CA PHE A 354 -14.47 -6.52 5.63
C PHE A 354 -15.48 -7.07 6.66
N GLY A 355 -15.45 -6.57 7.89
CA GLY A 355 -16.37 -6.98 8.95
C GLY A 355 -15.97 -8.30 9.61
N HIS A 356 -14.73 -8.78 9.42
CA HIS A 356 -14.24 -9.95 10.14
C HIS A 356 -14.04 -9.62 11.62
N ARG A 357 -14.60 -10.46 12.50
CA ARG A 357 -14.58 -10.27 13.96
C ARG A 357 -13.95 -11.44 14.73
N GLY A 358 -13.21 -12.33 14.05
CA GLY A 358 -12.56 -13.47 14.70
C GLY A 358 -11.49 -13.04 15.68
N ALA A 359 -11.68 -13.33 16.97
CA ALA A 359 -10.78 -12.90 18.04
C ALA A 359 -9.35 -13.43 17.90
N LYS A 360 -9.18 -14.59 17.25
CA LYS A 360 -7.87 -15.24 17.05
C LYS A 360 -6.96 -14.43 16.13
N LEU A 361 -7.47 -13.95 14.99
CA LEU A 361 -6.73 -13.06 14.08
C LEU A 361 -6.22 -11.82 14.82
N TYR A 362 -7.12 -11.10 15.50
CA TYR A 362 -6.76 -9.88 16.22
C TYR A 362 -5.84 -10.16 17.42
N SER A 363 -5.99 -11.29 18.12
CA SER A 363 -5.07 -11.65 19.20
C SER A 363 -3.64 -11.90 18.69
N ASN A 364 -3.51 -12.58 17.55
CA ASN A 364 -2.20 -12.82 16.92
C ASN A 364 -1.61 -11.53 16.35
N ALA A 365 -2.42 -10.69 15.71
CA ALA A 365 -2.00 -9.37 15.22
C ALA A 365 -1.56 -8.47 16.38
N GLY A 366 -2.33 -8.41 17.47
CA GLY A 366 -2.02 -7.59 18.65
C GLY A 366 -0.72 -8.02 19.32
N ARG A 367 -0.42 -9.33 19.36
CA ARG A 367 0.86 -9.83 19.86
C ARG A 367 2.02 -9.38 18.97
N ARG A 368 1.91 -9.63 17.65
CA ARG A 368 2.97 -9.29 16.70
C ARG A 368 3.27 -7.79 16.66
N LEU A 369 2.21 -6.98 16.63
CA LEU A 369 2.32 -5.52 16.64
C LEU A 369 2.86 -5.00 17.97
N GLY A 370 2.56 -5.66 19.10
CA GLY A 370 3.16 -5.32 20.39
C GLY A 370 4.67 -5.60 20.42
N GLU A 371 5.14 -6.70 19.83
CA GLU A 371 6.56 -7.05 19.74
C GLU A 371 7.37 -6.09 18.85
N GLU A 372 6.75 -5.59 17.77
CA GLU A 372 7.39 -4.71 16.79
C GLU A 372 7.00 -3.23 16.94
N ALA A 373 6.27 -2.86 18.00
CA ALA A 373 5.77 -1.50 18.19
C ALA A 373 6.84 -0.40 18.02
N PRO A 374 8.09 -0.55 18.51
CA PRO A 374 9.12 0.48 18.32
C PRO A 374 9.51 0.75 16.86
N LYS A 375 9.24 -0.20 15.94
CA LYS A 375 9.56 -0.06 14.51
C LYS A 375 8.38 0.45 13.68
N MET A 376 7.19 0.58 14.29
CA MET A 376 6.00 1.04 13.59
C MET A 376 6.12 2.51 13.21
N SER A 377 5.75 2.80 11.96
CA SER A 377 5.55 4.16 11.45
C SER A 377 4.20 4.72 11.90
N PRO A 378 3.97 6.04 11.77
CA PRO A 378 2.67 6.65 12.02
C PRO A 378 1.51 5.99 11.25
N MET A 379 1.74 5.62 9.99
CA MET A 379 0.74 4.96 9.16
C MET A 379 0.43 3.53 9.65
N ASP A 380 1.45 2.78 10.08
CA ASP A 380 1.25 1.46 10.69
C ASP A 380 0.43 1.56 11.98
N CYS A 381 0.68 2.58 12.79
CA CYS A 381 -0.09 2.86 14.00
C CYS A 381 -1.55 3.21 13.68
N ALA A 382 -1.81 4.02 12.65
CA ALA A 382 -3.15 4.35 12.20
C ALA A 382 -3.91 3.10 11.68
N TYR A 383 -3.25 2.24 10.90
CA TYR A 383 -3.79 0.96 10.47
C TYR A 383 -4.12 0.04 11.66
N ALA A 384 -3.17 -0.11 12.59
CA ALA A 384 -3.36 -0.93 13.78
C ALA A 384 -4.55 -0.44 14.62
N ALA A 385 -4.60 0.85 14.95
CA ALA A 385 -5.74 1.42 15.67
C ALA A 385 -7.06 1.17 14.94
N GLY A 386 -7.09 1.36 13.61
CA GLY A 386 -8.25 1.05 12.78
C GLY A 386 -8.68 -0.41 12.81
N ALA A 387 -7.72 -1.33 12.84
CA ALA A 387 -7.99 -2.75 12.93
C ALA A 387 -8.70 -3.11 14.25
N PHE A 388 -8.16 -2.63 15.37
CA PHE A 388 -8.64 -3.03 16.69
C PHE A 388 -9.90 -2.29 17.12
N LEU A 389 -10.03 -1.00 16.80
CA LEU A 389 -11.22 -0.21 17.13
C LEU A 389 -12.48 -0.70 16.42
N ARG A 390 -12.32 -1.34 15.26
CA ARG A 390 -13.42 -1.96 14.49
C ARG A 390 -13.56 -3.46 14.75
N GLY A 391 -12.57 -4.05 15.43
CA GLY A 391 -12.55 -5.44 15.83
C GLY A 391 -13.37 -5.70 17.10
N PRO A 392 -13.16 -6.84 17.77
CA PRO A 392 -13.81 -7.15 19.05
C PRO A 392 -13.37 -6.16 20.15
N ALA A 393 -14.33 -5.57 20.87
CA ALA A 393 -14.06 -4.57 21.92
C ALA A 393 -13.08 -5.07 23.01
N SER A 394 -13.12 -6.36 23.32
CA SER A 394 -12.21 -6.99 24.29
C SER A 394 -10.73 -6.92 23.90
N VAL A 395 -10.43 -6.76 22.60
CA VAL A 395 -9.08 -6.58 22.08
C VAL A 395 -8.74 -5.10 21.92
N ALA A 396 -9.73 -4.27 21.52
CA ALA A 396 -9.56 -2.83 21.31
C ALA A 396 -8.93 -2.13 22.53
N GLU A 397 -9.50 -2.35 23.72
CA GLU A 397 -9.04 -1.71 24.96
C GLU A 397 -7.61 -2.14 25.33
N LYS A 398 -7.28 -3.43 25.16
CA LYS A 398 -5.94 -3.96 25.46
C LYS A 398 -4.87 -3.36 24.57
N VAL A 399 -5.21 -3.10 23.30
CA VAL A 399 -4.25 -2.58 22.34
C VAL A 399 -4.02 -1.08 22.54
N LEU A 400 -5.08 -0.30 22.76
CA LEU A 400 -4.94 1.14 23.03
C LEU A 400 -4.26 1.44 24.37
N ARG A 401 -4.35 0.53 25.34
CA ARG A 401 -3.58 0.61 26.60
C ARG A 401 -2.20 -0.04 26.53
N GLY A 402 -1.89 -0.74 25.45
CA GLY A 402 -0.65 -1.48 25.29
C GLY A 402 0.39 -0.71 24.50
N ALA A 403 1.40 -1.44 24.02
CA ALA A 403 2.54 -0.90 23.29
C ALA A 403 2.16 -0.07 22.04
N ILE A 404 1.03 -0.38 21.38
CA ILE A 404 0.58 0.40 20.21
C ILE A 404 0.08 1.78 20.63
N GLY A 405 -0.72 1.86 21.71
CA GLY A 405 -1.17 3.13 22.26
C GLY A 405 -0.01 3.98 22.77
N GLU A 406 0.93 3.36 23.48
CA GLU A 406 2.18 4.01 23.92
C GLU A 406 2.97 4.54 22.72
N ARG A 407 3.11 3.76 21.65
CA ARG A 407 3.81 4.19 20.43
C ARG A 407 3.13 5.36 19.74
N ILE A 408 1.80 5.40 19.68
CA ILE A 408 1.04 6.54 19.12
C ILE A 408 1.35 7.81 19.92
N LEU A 409 1.35 7.71 21.24
CA LEU A 409 1.65 8.84 22.13
C LEU A 409 3.13 9.27 22.04
N GLU A 410 4.05 8.31 21.91
CA GLU A 410 5.50 8.57 21.74
C GLU A 410 5.80 9.31 20.44
N LEU A 411 5.21 8.87 19.32
CA LEU A 411 5.36 9.52 18.02
C LEU A 411 4.75 10.93 18.02
N GLY A 412 3.58 11.07 18.67
CA GLY A 412 2.81 12.31 18.69
C GLY A 412 2.09 12.57 17.36
N PHE A 413 0.90 13.17 17.40
CA PHE A 413 0.10 13.37 16.17
C PHE A 413 0.76 14.31 15.15
N GLY A 414 1.65 15.21 15.57
CA GLY A 414 2.42 16.06 14.67
C GLY A 414 3.34 15.29 13.72
N SER A 415 3.71 14.04 14.03
CA SER A 415 4.51 13.19 13.12
C SER A 415 3.66 12.45 12.09
N PHE A 416 2.34 12.47 12.21
CA PHE A 416 1.43 11.74 11.32
C PHE A 416 1.19 12.60 10.07
N ASP A 417 1.30 11.99 8.89
CA ASP A 417 0.91 12.65 7.65
C ASP A 417 -0.62 12.80 7.56
N PRO A 418 -1.14 13.65 6.64
CA PRO A 418 -2.58 13.84 6.43
C PRO A 418 -3.39 12.56 6.25
N GLU A 419 -2.81 11.55 5.60
CA GLU A 419 -3.49 10.28 5.32
C GLU A 419 -3.65 9.46 6.61
N ALA A 420 -2.58 9.32 7.39
CA ALA A 420 -2.57 8.64 8.67
C ALA A 420 -3.50 9.33 9.68
N LEU A 421 -3.52 10.67 9.74
CA LEU A 421 -4.44 11.45 10.58
C LEU A 421 -5.91 11.16 10.21
N THR A 422 -6.24 11.23 8.91
CA THR A 422 -7.59 10.96 8.39
C THR A 422 -8.03 9.53 8.68
N LEU A 423 -7.14 8.56 8.46
CA LEU A 423 -7.38 7.14 8.73
C LEU A 423 -7.64 6.89 10.22
N MET A 424 -6.84 7.50 11.08
CA MET A 424 -6.94 7.39 12.53
C MET A 424 -8.27 7.97 13.04
N LEU A 425 -8.66 9.16 12.59
CA LEU A 425 -9.93 9.78 13.02
C LEU A 425 -11.12 8.95 12.57
N ASN A 426 -11.09 8.46 11.33
CA ASN A 426 -12.12 7.56 10.80
C ASN A 426 -12.17 6.19 11.48
N SER A 427 -11.08 5.79 12.12
CA SER A 427 -11.03 4.60 12.94
C SER A 427 -11.67 4.82 14.30
N LEU A 428 -11.29 5.91 14.98
CA LEU A 428 -11.88 6.36 16.26
C LEU A 428 -13.38 6.59 16.14
N SER A 429 -13.83 7.19 15.04
CA SER A 429 -15.26 7.45 14.78
C SER A 429 -16.11 6.19 14.60
N ARG A 430 -15.51 5.00 14.59
CA ARG A 430 -16.22 3.71 14.48
C ARG A 430 -15.96 2.80 15.67
N ALA A 431 -15.28 3.28 16.70
CA ALA A 431 -15.10 2.54 17.93
C ALA A 431 -16.47 2.29 18.60
N GLU A 432 -16.57 1.19 19.34
CA GLU A 432 -17.74 0.95 20.19
C GLU A 432 -17.83 2.05 21.28
N PRO A 433 -19.04 2.53 21.62
CA PRO A 433 -19.18 3.51 22.70
C PRO A 433 -18.57 3.02 24.01
N GLY A 434 -17.83 3.90 24.70
CA GLY A 434 -17.20 3.59 25.99
C GLY A 434 -15.82 2.93 25.93
N VAL A 435 -15.24 2.72 24.73
CA VAL A 435 -13.84 2.28 24.61
C VAL A 435 -12.92 3.36 25.20
N TRP A 436 -12.11 2.96 26.18
CA TRP A 436 -11.25 3.88 26.93
C TRP A 436 -10.27 4.64 26.02
N GLY A 437 -10.12 5.94 26.27
CA GLY A 437 -9.15 6.81 25.59
C GLY A 437 -9.57 7.28 24.20
N VAL A 438 -10.65 6.74 23.60
CA VAL A 438 -11.10 7.14 22.25
C VAL A 438 -11.45 8.62 22.17
N GLU A 439 -12.21 9.15 23.13
CA GLU A 439 -12.62 10.56 23.16
C GLU A 439 -11.42 11.49 23.32
N THR A 440 -10.50 11.17 24.24
CA THR A 440 -9.28 11.94 24.49
C THR A 440 -8.36 11.95 23.25
N MET A 441 -8.23 10.79 22.61
CA MET A 441 -7.42 10.62 21.41
C MET A 441 -8.04 11.35 20.22
N ALA A 442 -9.36 11.23 20.03
CA ALA A 442 -10.10 11.93 18.99
C ALA A 442 -10.02 13.46 19.16
N SER A 443 -10.07 13.95 20.39
CA SER A 443 -9.94 15.38 20.70
C SER A 443 -8.54 15.92 20.35
N SER A 444 -7.49 15.22 20.78
CA SER A 444 -6.10 15.58 20.46
C SER A 444 -5.83 15.52 18.95
N LEU A 445 -6.36 14.49 18.29
CA LEU A 445 -6.23 14.30 16.84
C LEU A 445 -6.99 15.38 16.06
N LEU A 446 -8.18 15.76 16.52
CA LEU A 446 -8.96 16.83 15.90
C LEU A 446 -8.25 18.18 16.02
N GLN A 447 -7.60 18.47 17.14
CA GLN A 447 -6.79 19.67 17.30
C GLN A 447 -5.62 19.71 16.30
N GLU A 448 -4.92 18.58 16.12
CA GLU A 448 -3.84 18.48 15.14
C GLU A 448 -4.36 18.68 13.70
N ILE A 449 -5.42 17.96 13.33
CA ILE A 449 -6.10 18.09 12.03
C ILE A 449 -6.54 19.54 11.78
N HIS A 450 -7.09 20.19 12.80
CA HIS A 450 -7.56 21.57 12.73
C HIS A 450 -6.42 22.55 12.41
N SER A 451 -5.24 22.34 13.02
CA SER A 451 -4.06 23.16 12.74
C SER A 451 -3.51 22.99 11.31
N ARG A 452 -3.83 21.88 10.65
CA ARG A 452 -3.31 21.46 9.35
C ARG A 452 -4.37 21.35 8.26
N LEU A 453 -5.53 21.99 8.44
CA LEU A 453 -6.65 21.90 7.47
C LEU A 453 -6.24 22.20 6.03
N HIS A 454 -5.34 23.17 5.85
CA HIS A 454 -4.86 23.62 4.54
C HIS A 454 -4.05 22.56 3.77
N GLU A 455 -3.47 21.57 4.48
CA GLU A 455 -2.70 20.47 3.88
C GLU A 455 -3.60 19.33 3.38
N LEU A 456 -4.87 19.29 3.80
CA LEU A 456 -5.79 18.20 3.51
C LEU A 456 -6.41 18.35 2.12
N ASP A 457 -6.54 17.24 1.41
CA ASP A 457 -7.29 17.18 0.16
C ASP A 457 -8.81 17.08 0.40
N ALA A 458 -9.60 17.25 -0.66
CA ALA A 458 -11.05 17.20 -0.56
C ALA A 458 -11.58 15.83 -0.09
N ASP A 459 -10.99 14.71 -0.51
CA ASP A 459 -11.45 13.37 -0.10
C ASP A 459 -11.17 13.13 1.39
N GLN A 460 -10.00 13.54 1.87
CA GLN A 460 -9.60 13.50 3.27
C GLN A 460 -10.56 14.34 4.13
N LEU A 461 -10.84 15.58 3.72
CA LEU A 461 -11.78 16.48 4.40
C LEU A 461 -13.19 15.88 4.47
N THR A 462 -13.71 15.31 3.38
CA THR A 462 -15.04 14.66 3.42
C THR A 462 -15.07 13.43 4.32
N SER A 463 -13.97 12.68 4.41
CA SER A 463 -13.83 11.55 5.33
C SER A 463 -13.82 12.03 6.78
N ILE A 464 -13.09 13.11 7.09
CA ILE A 464 -13.05 13.76 8.40
C ILE A 464 -14.44 14.25 8.80
N VAL A 465 -15.13 15.00 7.93
CA VAL A 465 -16.48 15.52 8.20
C VAL A 465 -17.45 14.38 8.53
N ARG A 466 -17.39 13.27 7.79
CA ARG A 466 -18.19 12.09 8.11
C ARG A 466 -17.86 11.51 9.48
N SER A 467 -16.57 11.45 9.83
CA SER A 467 -16.12 10.98 11.12
C SER A 467 -16.56 11.88 12.27
N LEU A 468 -16.56 13.19 12.08
CA LEU A 468 -17.12 14.15 13.02
C LEU A 468 -18.64 13.97 13.18
N GLY A 469 -19.35 13.53 12.14
CA GLY A 469 -20.76 13.13 12.24
C GLY A 469 -21.01 12.00 13.24
N HIS A 470 -20.07 11.05 13.33
CA HIS A 470 -20.16 9.94 14.28
C HIS A 470 -19.64 10.29 15.68
N LEU A 471 -18.60 11.13 15.77
CA LEU A 471 -17.98 11.51 17.04
C LEU A 471 -18.76 12.61 17.78
N GLN A 472 -19.44 13.49 17.04
CA GLN A 472 -20.22 14.62 17.57
C GLN A 472 -19.44 15.46 18.60
N PRO A 473 -18.29 16.06 18.22
CA PRO A 473 -17.48 16.83 19.15
C PRO A 473 -18.26 18.04 19.72
N GLU A 474 -18.06 18.33 21.00
CA GLU A 474 -18.70 19.46 21.70
C GLU A 474 -18.04 20.83 21.39
N VAL A 475 -17.31 20.94 20.27
CA VAL A 475 -16.57 22.15 19.88
C VAL A 475 -17.13 22.66 18.53
N PRO A 476 -18.26 23.39 18.54
CA PRO A 476 -18.96 23.78 17.33
C PRO A 476 -18.13 24.69 16.42
N GLU A 477 -17.23 25.50 16.98
CA GLU A 477 -16.35 26.40 16.21
C GLU A 477 -15.36 25.62 15.35
N VAL A 478 -14.75 24.56 15.89
CA VAL A 478 -13.81 23.71 15.14
C VAL A 478 -14.55 22.95 14.05
N LEU A 479 -15.73 22.40 14.36
CA LEU A 479 -16.58 21.73 13.37
C LEU A 479 -16.93 22.66 12.22
N LYS A 480 -17.35 23.90 12.53
CA LYS A 480 -17.71 24.91 11.53
C LYS A 480 -16.52 25.23 10.62
N GLN A 481 -15.34 25.45 11.18
CA GLN A 481 -14.13 25.75 10.39
C GLN A 481 -13.70 24.59 9.49
N VAL A 482 -13.80 23.35 9.97
CA VAL A 482 -13.53 22.14 9.16
C VAL A 482 -14.52 22.07 7.99
N LEU A 483 -15.81 22.32 8.24
CA LEU A 483 -16.86 22.32 7.22
C LEU A 483 -16.69 23.44 6.20
N ASP A 484 -16.40 24.66 6.65
CA ASP A 484 -16.15 25.82 5.78
C ASP A 484 -14.96 25.54 4.85
N HIS A 485 -13.86 24.99 5.39
CA HIS A 485 -12.70 24.61 4.59
C HIS A 485 -13.00 23.47 3.61
N CYS A 486 -13.77 22.46 4.05
CA CYS A 486 -14.20 21.37 3.19
C CYS A 486 -15.07 21.85 2.03
N GLN A 487 -16.04 22.74 2.28
CA GLN A 487 -16.93 23.25 1.23
C GLN A 487 -16.15 24.08 0.20
N LEU A 488 -15.25 24.96 0.66
CA LEU A 488 -14.37 25.72 -0.22
C LEU A 488 -13.55 24.80 -1.14
N LYS A 489 -12.90 23.77 -0.57
CA LYS A 489 -12.12 22.80 -1.35
C LYS A 489 -12.97 21.99 -2.33
N VAL A 490 -14.21 21.67 -1.99
CA VAL A 490 -15.13 20.95 -2.87
C VAL A 490 -15.59 21.83 -4.03
N GLU A 491 -15.77 23.13 -3.80
CA GLU A 491 -16.07 24.11 -4.84
C GLU A 491 -14.87 24.33 -5.77
N ASP A 492 -13.65 24.41 -5.22
CA ASP A 492 -12.41 24.63 -5.96
C ASP A 492 -11.96 23.43 -6.80
N ALA A 493 -12.21 22.19 -6.34
CA ALA A 493 -11.63 20.98 -6.92
C ALA A 493 -12.10 20.65 -8.35
N GLY A 494 -13.03 21.41 -8.95
CA GLY A 494 -13.54 21.18 -10.31
C GLY A 494 -14.36 19.90 -10.49
N GLY A 495 -14.33 18.98 -9.52
CA GLY A 495 -15.12 17.76 -9.48
C GLY A 495 -14.71 16.86 -8.31
N ILE A 496 -15.63 16.65 -7.36
CA ILE A 496 -15.46 15.68 -6.27
C ILE A 496 -16.06 14.32 -6.66
N SER A 497 -15.46 13.22 -6.20
CA SER A 497 -16.04 11.90 -6.41
C SER A 497 -17.42 11.81 -5.73
N PRO A 498 -18.44 11.18 -6.36
CA PRO A 498 -19.75 11.06 -5.73
C PRO A 498 -19.71 10.38 -4.37
N ARG A 499 -18.81 9.39 -4.19
CA ARG A 499 -18.54 8.77 -2.89
C ARG A 499 -18.08 9.77 -1.83
N SER A 500 -17.14 10.66 -2.14
CA SER A 500 -16.64 11.66 -1.20
C SER A 500 -17.73 12.68 -0.87
N LEU A 501 -18.52 13.09 -1.87
CA LEU A 501 -19.67 13.97 -1.66
C LEU A 501 -20.74 13.33 -0.78
N ALA A 502 -21.05 12.04 -0.98
CA ALA A 502 -21.97 11.29 -0.13
C ALA A 502 -21.50 11.24 1.34
N ARG A 503 -20.18 11.10 1.58
CA ARG A 503 -19.60 11.18 2.93
C ARG A 503 -19.76 12.56 3.55
N LEU A 504 -19.56 13.62 2.77
CA LEU A 504 -19.75 15.01 3.22
C LEU A 504 -21.20 15.26 3.61
N CYS A 505 -22.16 14.93 2.74
CA CYS A 505 -23.58 15.06 3.04
C CYS A 505 -23.97 14.26 4.28
N GLN A 506 -23.48 13.02 4.41
CA GLN A 506 -23.74 12.19 5.58
C GLN A 506 -23.18 12.81 6.85
N GLY A 507 -21.95 13.33 6.81
CA GLY A 507 -21.33 13.97 7.96
C GLY A 507 -22.08 15.21 8.44
N ILE A 508 -22.57 16.04 7.51
CA ILE A 508 -23.40 17.22 7.83
C ILE A 508 -24.75 16.79 8.42
N ALA A 509 -25.45 15.85 7.77
CA ALA A 509 -26.77 15.38 8.22
C ALA A 509 -26.75 14.59 9.54
N MET A 510 -25.57 14.14 9.99
CA MET A 510 -25.39 13.48 11.28
C MET A 510 -25.16 14.44 12.45
N GLN A 511 -24.89 15.73 12.18
CA GLN A 511 -24.68 16.71 13.23
C GLN A 511 -26.00 17.06 13.94
N PRO A 512 -26.00 17.14 15.27
CA PRO A 512 -27.13 17.68 16.02
C PRO A 512 -27.40 19.13 15.61
N SER A 513 -28.68 19.52 15.53
CA SER A 513 -29.07 20.91 15.24
C SER A 513 -28.60 21.91 16.29
N THR A 514 -28.28 21.44 17.50
CA THR A 514 -27.67 22.24 18.57
C THR A 514 -26.22 22.60 18.28
N THR A 515 -25.48 21.71 17.60
CA THR A 515 -24.04 21.86 17.32
C THR A 515 -23.83 22.54 15.96
N LEU A 516 -24.67 22.22 14.97
CA LEU A 516 -24.61 22.78 13.62
C LEU A 516 -26.00 23.24 13.16
N PRO A 517 -26.46 24.44 13.58
CA PRO A 517 -27.79 24.94 13.26
C PRO A 517 -27.97 25.23 11.75
N ASP A 518 -26.89 25.52 11.03
CA ASP A 518 -26.86 25.80 9.59
C ASP A 518 -26.71 24.53 8.71
N ALA A 519 -26.89 23.32 9.28
CA ALA A 519 -26.73 22.06 8.55
C ALA A 519 -27.60 21.97 7.28
N SER A 520 -28.86 22.42 7.35
CA SER A 520 -29.76 22.45 6.19
C SER A 520 -29.26 23.41 5.11
N GLU A 521 -28.82 24.61 5.47
CA GLU A 521 -28.29 25.61 4.53
C GLU A 521 -27.03 25.09 3.82
N ARG A 522 -26.16 24.38 4.54
CA ARG A 522 -24.97 23.73 3.98
C ARG A 522 -25.30 22.59 3.02
N LEU A 523 -26.37 21.84 3.25
CA LEU A 523 -26.81 20.81 2.30
C LEU A 523 -27.48 21.42 1.07
N VAL A 524 -28.17 22.56 1.23
CA VAL A 524 -28.71 23.33 0.10
C VAL A 524 -27.57 23.83 -0.79
N SER A 525 -26.49 24.35 -0.22
CA SER A 525 -25.34 24.84 -1.02
C SER A 525 -24.64 23.73 -1.81
N LEU A 526 -24.75 22.47 -1.39
CA LEU A 526 -24.17 21.31 -2.08
C LEU A 526 -25.07 20.70 -3.17
N ILE A 527 -26.31 21.17 -3.34
CA ILE A 527 -27.26 20.61 -4.33
C ILE A 527 -26.67 20.59 -5.75
N PRO A 528 -26.00 21.65 -6.27
CA PRO A 528 -25.45 21.61 -7.62
C PRO A 528 -24.42 20.49 -7.82
N GLN A 529 -23.54 20.27 -6.85
CA GLN A 529 -22.52 19.22 -6.86
C GLN A 529 -23.18 17.85 -6.73
N VAL A 530 -24.20 17.71 -5.87
CA VAL A 530 -24.94 16.46 -5.67
C VAL A 530 -25.67 16.03 -6.94
N ARG A 531 -26.30 16.96 -7.65
CA ARG A 531 -26.97 16.65 -8.92
C ARG A 531 -25.99 16.20 -9.99
N ARG A 532 -24.86 16.90 -10.16
CA ARG A 532 -23.77 16.43 -11.05
C ARG A 532 -23.27 15.04 -10.66
N ALA A 533 -23.13 14.78 -9.36
CA ALA A 533 -22.70 13.48 -8.86
C ALA A 533 -23.72 12.37 -9.15
N LEU A 534 -25.03 12.63 -9.05
CA LEU A 534 -26.12 11.70 -9.40
C LEU A 534 -26.25 11.49 -10.93
N GLU A 535 -25.99 12.54 -11.72
CA GLU A 535 -25.90 12.47 -13.18
C GLU A 535 -24.75 11.58 -13.64
N ALA A 536 -23.61 11.62 -12.93
CA ALA A 536 -22.46 10.76 -13.14
C ALA A 536 -22.68 9.27 -12.77
N LYS A 537 -23.92 8.88 -12.42
CA LYS A 537 -24.34 7.48 -12.12
C LYS A 537 -23.49 6.84 -11.01
N PRO A 538 -23.57 7.35 -9.78
CA PRO A 538 -22.74 6.86 -8.69
C PRO A 538 -23.17 5.46 -8.24
N THR A 539 -22.35 4.83 -7.39
CA THR A 539 -22.71 3.52 -6.84
C THR A 539 -24.00 3.61 -6.03
N ALA A 540 -24.73 2.49 -5.94
CA ALA A 540 -25.96 2.43 -5.13
C ALA A 540 -25.71 2.86 -3.67
N VAL A 541 -24.53 2.54 -3.13
CA VAL A 541 -24.14 2.91 -1.76
C VAL A 541 -24.03 4.42 -1.60
N SER A 542 -23.33 5.11 -2.52
CA SER A 542 -23.21 6.57 -2.50
C SER A 542 -24.59 7.22 -2.69
N THR A 543 -25.41 6.72 -3.61
CA THR A 543 -26.78 7.22 -3.83
C THR A 543 -27.65 7.05 -2.58
N ALA A 544 -27.58 5.89 -1.91
CA ALA A 544 -28.34 5.64 -0.69
C ALA A 544 -27.88 6.55 0.46
N GLN A 545 -26.59 6.86 0.55
CA GLN A 545 -26.06 7.81 1.53
C GLN A 545 -26.51 9.25 1.25
N ILE A 546 -26.51 9.68 -0.01
CA ILE A 546 -27.07 10.97 -0.42
C ILE A 546 -28.56 11.03 -0.06
N PHE A 547 -29.34 10.02 -0.46
CA PHE A 547 -30.76 9.92 -0.15
C PHE A 547 -31.02 10.03 1.35
N TRP A 548 -30.30 9.24 2.16
CA TRP A 548 -30.39 9.26 3.62
C TRP A 548 -30.03 10.63 4.22
N SER A 549 -29.07 11.34 3.63
CA SER A 549 -28.65 12.64 4.16
C SER A 549 -29.72 13.70 3.92
N TYR A 550 -30.28 13.76 2.72
CA TYR A 550 -31.35 14.71 2.37
C TYR A 550 -32.70 14.34 3.00
N SER A 551 -32.94 13.07 3.34
CA SER A 551 -34.17 12.66 4.03
C SER A 551 -34.26 13.16 5.48
N ARG A 552 -33.16 13.64 6.07
CA ARG A 552 -33.11 14.15 7.45
C ARG A 552 -33.20 15.67 7.57
N CYS A 553 -33.23 16.39 6.45
CA CYS A 553 -33.26 17.84 6.43
C CYS A 553 -34.55 18.34 5.77
N SER A 554 -35.04 19.51 6.19
CA SER A 554 -36.32 20.07 5.75
C SER A 554 -36.09 21.39 5.01
N PHE A 555 -36.16 21.36 3.69
CA PHE A 555 -36.11 22.52 2.78
C PHE A 555 -36.71 22.13 1.43
N ASP A 556 -37.18 23.09 0.64
CA ASP A 556 -38.00 22.83 -0.56
C ASP A 556 -37.19 22.19 -1.71
N GLU A 557 -35.92 22.58 -1.87
CA GLU A 557 -35.07 22.09 -2.97
C GLU A 557 -34.63 20.62 -2.80
N ARG A 558 -34.84 20.01 -1.63
CA ARG A 558 -34.45 18.61 -1.38
C ARG A 558 -35.20 17.62 -2.24
N ASP A 559 -36.45 17.93 -2.59
CA ASP A 559 -37.36 17.00 -3.28
C ASP A 559 -36.85 16.64 -4.67
N ALA A 560 -36.18 17.57 -5.34
CA ALA A 560 -35.52 17.32 -6.62
C ALA A 560 -34.36 16.33 -6.48
N VAL A 561 -33.50 16.50 -5.47
CA VAL A 561 -32.37 15.60 -5.19
C VAL A 561 -32.87 14.20 -4.85
N LEU A 562 -33.92 14.10 -4.03
CA LEU A 562 -34.50 12.83 -3.63
C LEU A 562 -35.14 12.09 -4.81
N LYS A 563 -35.77 12.82 -5.73
CA LYS A 563 -36.32 12.24 -6.97
C LYS A 563 -35.22 11.71 -7.90
N ASP A 564 -34.13 12.45 -8.04
CA ASP A 564 -32.96 12.02 -8.82
C ASP A 564 -32.32 10.76 -8.19
N ALA A 565 -32.17 10.75 -6.86
CA ALA A 565 -31.65 9.61 -6.12
C ALA A 565 -32.60 8.39 -6.14
N ASP A 566 -33.92 8.60 -6.05
CA ASP A 566 -34.95 7.55 -6.13
C ASP A 566 -34.88 6.81 -7.47
N THR A 567 -34.79 7.57 -8.56
CA THR A 567 -34.65 7.01 -9.91
C THR A 567 -33.39 6.13 -10.01
N ARG A 568 -32.26 6.63 -9.50
CA ARG A 568 -30.99 5.88 -9.49
C ARG A 568 -31.02 4.65 -8.61
N LEU A 569 -31.63 4.74 -7.42
CA LEU A 569 -31.79 3.60 -6.53
C LEU A 569 -32.71 2.54 -7.12
N THR A 570 -33.74 2.92 -7.86
CA THR A 570 -34.62 1.96 -8.55
C THR A 570 -33.83 1.09 -9.53
N GLU A 571 -32.87 1.68 -10.25
CA GLU A 571 -31.98 0.99 -11.19
C GLU A 571 -30.95 0.07 -10.48
N ARG A 572 -30.39 0.53 -9.34
CA ARG A 572 -29.17 -0.05 -8.76
C ARG A 572 -29.31 -0.61 -7.34
N ALA A 573 -30.50 -0.62 -6.74
CA ALA A 573 -30.70 -1.11 -5.37
C ALA A 573 -30.25 -2.57 -5.16
N ILE A 574 -30.18 -3.38 -6.22
CA ILE A 574 -29.69 -4.76 -6.16
C ILE A 574 -28.26 -4.87 -5.59
N ASP A 575 -27.44 -3.82 -5.77
CA ASP A 575 -26.06 -3.76 -5.30
C ASP A 575 -25.94 -3.43 -3.81
N LEU A 576 -27.04 -3.03 -3.15
CA LEU A 576 -27.04 -2.69 -1.72
C LEU A 576 -27.04 -3.95 -0.85
N THR A 577 -26.26 -3.95 0.22
CA THR A 577 -26.34 -4.97 1.27
C THR A 577 -27.67 -4.89 2.00
N ALA A 578 -28.09 -5.99 2.65
CA ALA A 578 -29.34 -6.03 3.40
C ALA A 578 -29.45 -4.90 4.47
N ASP A 579 -28.37 -4.63 5.20
CA ASP A 579 -28.34 -3.52 6.18
C ASP A 579 -28.50 -2.13 5.53
N LEU A 580 -27.99 -1.93 4.32
CA LEU A 580 -28.14 -0.65 3.61
C LEU A 580 -29.54 -0.49 3.02
N LEU A 581 -30.17 -1.58 2.58
CA LEU A 581 -31.58 -1.60 2.20
C LEU A 581 -32.46 -1.24 3.40
N LEU A 582 -32.15 -1.77 4.60
CA LEU A 582 -32.87 -1.41 5.81
C LEU A 582 -32.73 0.08 6.14
N ASN A 583 -31.51 0.63 6.12
CA ASN A 583 -31.27 2.06 6.36
C ASN A 583 -32.00 2.94 5.33
N LEU A 584 -32.14 2.46 4.09
CA LEU A 584 -32.90 3.15 3.04
C LEU A 584 -34.40 3.16 3.35
N VAL A 585 -34.97 2.06 3.85
CA VAL A 585 -36.38 2.02 4.29
C VAL A 585 -36.61 2.96 5.48
N GLU A 586 -35.70 2.99 6.45
CA GLU A 586 -35.77 3.92 7.59
C GLU A 586 -35.70 5.38 7.12
N ALA A 587 -34.87 5.69 6.12
CA ALA A 587 -34.80 7.01 5.49
C ALA A 587 -36.11 7.39 4.79
N MET A 588 -36.70 6.45 4.04
CA MET A 588 -38.00 6.64 3.39
C MET A 588 -39.09 6.93 4.43
N GLU A 589 -39.18 6.15 5.50
CA GLU A 589 -40.15 6.39 6.57
C GLU A 589 -39.98 7.77 7.20
N ALA A 590 -38.73 8.15 7.51
CA ALA A 590 -38.44 9.45 8.13
C ALA A 590 -38.95 10.61 7.27
N ILE A 591 -38.77 10.53 5.95
CA ILE A 591 -39.22 11.58 5.04
C ILE A 591 -40.71 11.51 4.71
N GLY A 592 -41.33 10.33 4.72
CA GLY A 592 -42.77 10.14 4.56
C GLY A 592 -43.60 11.01 5.51
N ARG A 593 -43.07 11.24 6.72
CA ARG A 593 -43.68 12.12 7.74
C ARG A 593 -43.69 13.60 7.36
N THR A 594 -42.89 13.99 6.37
CA THR A 594 -42.79 15.36 5.87
C THR A 594 -43.58 15.60 4.57
N GLY A 595 -44.35 14.61 4.11
CA GLY A 595 -45.24 14.72 2.95
C GLY A 595 -44.63 14.28 1.61
N TRP A 596 -43.32 14.02 1.55
CA TRP A 596 -42.68 13.43 0.37
C TRP A 596 -42.82 11.90 0.39
N SER A 597 -43.11 11.29 -0.75
CA SER A 597 -43.22 9.82 -0.87
C SER A 597 -42.25 9.26 -1.92
N PRO A 598 -41.58 8.13 -1.63
CA PRO A 598 -40.76 7.44 -2.61
C PRO A 598 -41.61 6.88 -3.75
N SER A 599 -40.99 6.64 -4.91
CA SER A 599 -41.71 6.04 -6.02
C SER A 599 -42.17 4.61 -5.68
N GLU A 600 -43.34 4.22 -6.19
CA GLU A 600 -43.84 2.84 -5.99
C GLU A 600 -42.83 1.81 -6.53
N ALA A 601 -42.14 2.12 -7.62
CA ALA A 601 -41.11 1.27 -8.20
C ALA A 601 -39.95 1.02 -7.24
N LEU A 602 -39.44 2.07 -6.57
CA LEU A 602 -38.37 1.92 -5.60
C LEU A 602 -38.83 1.10 -4.39
N VAL A 603 -40.02 1.37 -3.86
CA VAL A 603 -40.60 0.63 -2.72
C VAL A 603 -40.73 -0.87 -3.06
N GLN A 604 -41.30 -1.19 -4.22
CA GLN A 604 -41.44 -2.57 -4.70
C GLN A 604 -40.07 -3.26 -4.81
N LYS A 605 -39.07 -2.57 -5.40
CA LYS A 605 -37.72 -3.10 -5.59
C LYS A 605 -37.02 -3.37 -4.26
N VAL A 606 -37.04 -2.42 -3.33
CA VAL A 606 -36.38 -2.55 -2.02
C VAL A 606 -37.05 -3.64 -1.18
N SER A 607 -38.38 -3.71 -1.19
CA SER A 607 -39.12 -4.79 -0.52
C SER A 607 -38.73 -6.18 -1.06
N TYR A 608 -38.75 -6.35 -2.39
CA TYR A 608 -38.34 -7.61 -3.02
C TYR A 608 -36.90 -8.02 -2.65
N LEU A 609 -35.97 -7.06 -2.68
CA LEU A 609 -34.57 -7.33 -2.33
C LEU A 609 -34.38 -7.64 -0.84
N LEU A 610 -35.14 -7.00 0.06
CA LEU A 610 -35.12 -7.32 1.48
C LEU A 610 -35.63 -8.73 1.76
N ASP A 611 -36.67 -9.18 1.05
CA ASP A 611 -37.13 -10.58 1.16
C ASP A 611 -36.08 -11.56 0.64
N MET A 612 -35.46 -11.28 -0.51
CA MET A 612 -34.35 -12.11 -1.03
C MET A 612 -33.16 -12.19 -0.08
N LYS A 613 -32.77 -11.05 0.54
CA LYS A 613 -31.58 -10.93 1.41
C LYS A 613 -31.90 -11.06 2.90
N ARG A 614 -33.09 -11.55 3.26
CA ARG A 614 -33.55 -11.62 4.66
C ARG A 614 -32.66 -12.47 5.58
N TYR A 615 -31.93 -13.44 5.03
CA TYR A 615 -31.02 -14.30 5.78
C TYR A 615 -29.72 -13.59 6.19
N ASP A 616 -29.39 -12.48 5.53
CA ASP A 616 -28.23 -11.64 5.88
C ASP A 616 -28.54 -10.68 7.03
N LEU A 617 -29.83 -10.47 7.34
CA LEU A 617 -30.28 -9.57 8.41
C LEU A 617 -30.24 -10.24 9.78
N GLN A 618 -29.95 -9.43 10.80
CA GLN A 618 -30.12 -9.87 12.19
C GLN A 618 -31.60 -10.10 12.52
N PRO A 619 -31.94 -11.10 13.37
CA PRO A 619 -33.32 -11.35 13.79
C PRO A 619 -34.01 -10.08 14.32
N GLY A 620 -35.25 -9.84 13.92
CA GLY A 620 -36.01 -8.65 14.30
C GLY A 620 -35.83 -7.41 13.41
N ARG A 621 -34.82 -7.37 12.53
CA ARG A 621 -34.57 -6.22 11.65
C ARG A 621 -35.59 -6.12 10.51
N LEU A 622 -35.95 -7.24 9.88
CA LEU A 622 -36.96 -7.25 8.82
C LEU A 622 -38.33 -6.79 9.34
N TRP A 623 -38.71 -7.15 10.56
CA TRP A 623 -39.93 -6.66 11.21
C TRP A 623 -39.97 -5.13 11.32
N ARG A 624 -38.84 -4.48 11.62
CA ARG A 624 -38.77 -3.01 11.65
C ARG A 624 -38.97 -2.42 10.25
N ALA A 625 -38.37 -3.02 9.22
CA ALA A 625 -38.58 -2.60 7.83
C ALA A 625 -40.06 -2.71 7.43
N THR A 626 -40.72 -3.81 7.80
CA THR A 626 -42.15 -3.99 7.58
C THR A 626 -42.98 -2.90 8.27
N LYS A 627 -42.66 -2.52 9.51
CA LYS A 627 -43.34 -1.41 10.21
C LYS A 627 -43.12 -0.06 9.56
N ALA A 628 -41.92 0.18 9.04
CA ALA A 628 -41.60 1.38 8.26
C ALA A 628 -42.37 1.42 6.93
N PHE A 629 -42.55 0.29 6.24
CA PHE A 629 -43.41 0.23 5.05
C PHE A 629 -44.89 0.42 5.37
N GLU A 630 -45.38 -0.15 6.47
CA GLU A 630 -46.76 0.09 6.94
C GLU A 630 -47.00 1.57 7.24
N SER A 631 -46.05 2.25 7.89
CA SER A 631 -46.16 3.68 8.22
C SER A 631 -46.08 4.59 6.98
N LEU A 632 -45.44 4.13 5.92
CA LEU A 632 -45.44 4.75 4.59
C LEU A 632 -46.74 4.52 3.79
N GLY A 633 -47.69 3.73 4.31
CA GLY A 633 -48.93 3.41 3.61
C GLY A 633 -48.73 2.45 2.43
N VAL A 634 -47.64 1.68 2.42
CA VAL A 634 -47.36 0.71 1.36
C VAL A 634 -48.40 -0.41 1.38
N ALA A 635 -48.92 -0.77 0.21
CA ALA A 635 -49.92 -1.83 0.10
C ALA A 635 -49.41 -3.15 0.71
N PRO A 636 -50.21 -3.90 1.50
CA PRO A 636 -49.75 -5.11 2.19
C PRO A 636 -49.11 -6.17 1.28
N LYS A 637 -49.55 -6.26 0.03
CA LYS A 637 -48.99 -7.16 -1.00
C LYS A 637 -47.54 -6.86 -1.38
N LEU A 638 -47.07 -5.65 -1.11
CA LEU A 638 -45.72 -5.17 -1.40
C LEU A 638 -44.81 -5.21 -0.16
N ILE A 639 -45.31 -5.67 0.99
CA ILE A 639 -44.53 -5.76 2.22
C ILE A 639 -43.92 -7.17 2.32
N PRO A 640 -42.62 -7.32 2.66
CA PRO A 640 -42.02 -8.65 2.80
C PRO A 640 -42.78 -9.49 3.84
N PRO A 641 -43.11 -10.75 3.53
CA PRO A 641 -43.81 -11.61 4.48
C PRO A 641 -42.90 -11.96 5.67
N LEU A 642 -43.41 -11.72 6.88
CA LEU A 642 -42.67 -12.00 8.11
C LEU A 642 -42.73 -13.48 8.49
N GLU A 643 -41.58 -14.09 8.74
CA GLU A 643 -41.46 -15.42 9.33
C GLU A 643 -41.27 -15.34 10.85
N THR A 644 -41.42 -16.47 11.54
CA THR A 644 -41.24 -16.56 13.00
C THR A 644 -39.88 -16.02 13.47
N ARG A 645 -38.81 -16.17 12.67
CA ARG A 645 -37.47 -15.65 12.99
C ARG A 645 -37.36 -14.13 12.93
N ASP A 646 -38.23 -13.47 12.17
CA ASP A 646 -38.18 -12.02 11.99
C ASP A 646 -38.89 -11.31 13.13
N GLN A 647 -39.66 -12.04 13.93
CA GLN A 647 -40.34 -11.48 15.07
C GLN A 647 -39.32 -11.02 16.13
N PRO A 648 -39.59 -9.91 16.84
CA PRO A 648 -38.69 -9.40 17.88
C PRO A 648 -38.43 -10.41 19.02
N ALA A 649 -39.36 -11.34 19.25
CA ALA A 649 -39.20 -12.43 20.23
C ALA A 649 -38.02 -13.36 19.89
N ALA A 650 -37.76 -13.63 18.61
CA ALA A 650 -36.65 -14.50 18.19
C ALA A 650 -35.27 -13.89 18.55
N ALA A 651 -35.15 -12.56 18.49
CA ALA A 651 -33.94 -11.85 18.88
C ALA A 651 -33.64 -11.96 20.38
N GLN A 652 -34.69 -11.97 21.22
CA GLN A 652 -34.55 -12.12 22.68
C GLN A 652 -34.04 -13.51 23.06
N THR A 653 -34.53 -14.56 22.40
CA THR A 653 -34.12 -15.95 22.64
C THR A 653 -32.64 -16.16 22.33
N LYS A 654 -32.12 -15.56 21.24
CA LYS A 654 -30.70 -15.66 20.86
C LYS A 654 -29.79 -14.98 21.89
N ARG A 655 -30.17 -13.79 22.39
CA ARG A 655 -29.42 -13.08 23.45
C ARG A 655 -29.37 -13.82 24.77
N LYS A 656 -30.43 -14.55 25.14
CA LYS A 656 -30.45 -15.36 26.37
C LYS A 656 -29.50 -16.56 26.27
N ARG A 657 -29.40 -17.19 25.09
CA ARG A 657 -28.44 -18.28 24.86
C ARG A 657 -26.99 -17.81 24.93
N THR A 658 -26.64 -16.70 24.27
CA THR A 658 -25.26 -16.18 24.25
C THR A 658 -24.79 -15.54 25.56
N LYS A 659 -25.67 -15.36 26.56
CA LYS A 659 -25.30 -14.90 27.91
C LYS A 659 -25.22 -16.04 28.93
N GLY A 660 -25.70 -17.24 28.57
CA GLY A 660 -25.67 -18.44 29.42
C GLY A 660 -24.47 -19.35 29.13
N GLU A 661 -23.69 -19.03 28.10
CA GLU A 661 -22.36 -19.55 27.77
C GLU A 661 -21.32 -18.48 28.11
#